data_AF-A0AAD7XQU4-F1
#
_entry.id   AF-A0AAD7XQU4-F1
#
_cell.length_a   1.000
_cell.length_b   1.000
_cell.length_c   1.000
_cell.angle_alpha   90.00
_cell.angle_beta   90.00
_cell.angle_gamma   90.00
#
_symmetry.space_group_name_H-M   'P 1'
#
loop_
_entity.id
_entity.type
_entity.pdbx_description
1 polymer ?
#
loop_
_entity_poly.entity_id
_entity_poly.type
_entity_poly.pdbx_seq_one_letter_code
_entity_poly.pdbx_strand_id
1 'polypeptide(L)'
;MDASEETKKKKKKKKTKEEKASKKRKVAEEEEEEELKIEPSTVTPKLDTSQWPLLLKNYDELHVRTAHYTPIPEAGCSPLKRPLATYLKYGVINLDKPANPSSHEVVAWIKRILRVEKTGHSGTLDPKVTGCLIVCVDRATRLVKAQQSAGKEYVGILRLHAFAPEKKIRRAVEMLQGALFQRPPLISAVKRQLRIRTIYESKLLEVDEKRHLAVFWVSCEAGTYIRTLCVHLGLLIGVGGHMQELRRVRSGAMDENAHLVTMHDVLDAQYHLDATRDEAYLRRVVKPLEILLTGYKRIVVKDSAVNALCYGAKLMIPGLLRFAADVHVNDDVVLMTTKGEAIAIGVALMPTSVMADCDHGAVARVKRVIMERDTYPRKWGLGPMAQKKKALVAAGELTKNAQYPTPLDSSNNNGTTTPAADVIASREAFVGALGGIYESSPWVAERAYGTGAVESVTTLAATMRRVVDAATDGEKLALLNAHPDLATKAATAESRAEQRSAGLDALTPAEMARFEFLNDSYKSRFGFPFVLAVRNATKRAILGAFERRVNSDPDLEKAECLAQVHKIAWMRLLSTVAPAPTGLLTCHVLDAANGTPAAGMAVTLITPDGATLDFVTNDDGRLGRALEGADFEWGRYEWRFHVGEYFTARGGVLPATPFLDVVPIVFGVDNPEAHYHVPLLCSPWTFSTYRGS
;
A
#
# COMPACT_ATOMS: atom_id res chain seq x y z
N MET A 1 41.49 -3.14 -68.45
CA MET A 1 40.93 -4.06 -67.43
C MET A 1 40.13 -3.19 -66.45
N ASP A 2 38.90 -2.79 -66.79
CA ASP A 2 38.06 -1.99 -65.87
C ASP A 2 36.58 -1.88 -66.33
N ALA A 3 35.95 -3.01 -66.69
CA ALA A 3 34.52 -3.03 -67.06
C ALA A 3 33.74 -4.24 -66.50
N SER A 4 34.45 -5.25 -65.99
CA SER A 4 33.88 -6.49 -65.46
C SER A 4 33.62 -6.46 -63.94
N GLU A 5 34.24 -5.54 -63.22
CA GLU A 5 34.08 -5.43 -61.75
C GLU A 5 32.88 -4.54 -61.36
N GLU A 6 32.60 -3.51 -62.16
CA GLU A 6 31.48 -2.58 -61.92
C GLU A 6 30.11 -3.23 -62.19
N THR A 7 30.04 -4.14 -63.17
CA THR A 7 28.83 -4.93 -63.47
C THR A 7 28.55 -6.00 -62.40
N LYS A 8 29.59 -6.60 -61.79
CA LYS A 8 29.42 -7.51 -60.64
C LYS A 8 28.95 -6.78 -59.38
N LYS A 9 29.46 -5.57 -59.09
CA LYS A 9 28.99 -4.75 -57.95
C LYS A 9 27.54 -4.31 -58.12
N LYS A 10 27.10 -3.89 -59.33
CA LYS A 10 25.69 -3.51 -59.60
C LYS A 10 24.73 -4.71 -59.50
N LYS A 11 25.08 -5.90 -59.99
CA LYS A 11 24.25 -7.12 -59.84
C LYS A 11 24.13 -7.57 -58.38
N LYS A 12 25.22 -7.51 -57.59
CA LYS A 12 25.19 -7.87 -56.16
C LYS A 12 24.31 -6.90 -55.37
N LYS A 13 24.40 -5.59 -55.63
CA LYS A 13 23.56 -4.56 -54.99
C LYS A 13 22.08 -4.65 -55.35
N LYS A 14 21.73 -5.10 -56.57
CA LYS A 14 20.34 -5.33 -56.99
C LYS A 14 19.73 -6.57 -56.32
N LYS A 15 20.48 -7.68 -56.23
CA LYS A 15 20.06 -8.91 -55.52
C LYS A 15 19.78 -8.67 -54.03
N THR A 16 20.63 -7.90 -53.34
CA THR A 16 20.42 -7.56 -51.92
C THR A 16 19.23 -6.61 -51.69
N LYS A 17 18.85 -5.81 -52.70
CA LYS A 17 17.71 -4.89 -52.62
C LYS A 17 16.38 -5.60 -52.88
N GLU A 18 16.37 -6.58 -53.79
CA GLU A 18 15.22 -7.46 -54.04
C GLU A 18 14.98 -8.45 -52.88
N GLU A 19 16.04 -9.01 -52.27
CA GLU A 19 15.90 -9.81 -51.03
C GLU A 19 15.40 -8.99 -49.86
N LYS A 20 15.87 -7.74 -49.68
CA LYS A 20 15.36 -6.85 -48.62
C LYS A 20 13.94 -6.38 -48.87
N ALA A 21 13.51 -6.22 -50.13
CA ALA A 21 12.13 -5.88 -50.48
C ALA A 21 11.17 -7.07 -50.33
N SER A 22 11.62 -8.29 -50.66
CA SER A 22 10.91 -9.55 -50.42
C SER A 22 10.76 -9.82 -48.91
N LYS A 23 11.80 -9.57 -48.12
CA LYS A 23 11.76 -9.69 -46.66
C LYS A 23 10.90 -8.60 -46.01
N LYS A 24 10.86 -7.38 -46.57
CA LYS A 24 9.94 -6.31 -46.12
C LYS A 24 8.48 -6.55 -46.52
N ARG A 25 8.22 -7.25 -47.64
CA ARG A 25 6.86 -7.64 -48.03
C ARG A 25 6.35 -8.82 -47.20
N LYS A 26 7.19 -9.82 -46.90
CA LYS A 26 6.83 -10.90 -45.96
C LYS A 26 6.58 -10.40 -44.53
N VAL A 27 7.36 -9.42 -44.06
CA VAL A 27 7.15 -8.84 -42.72
C VAL A 27 5.91 -7.92 -42.67
N ALA A 28 5.41 -7.43 -43.81
CA ALA A 28 4.23 -6.55 -43.86
C ALA A 28 2.92 -7.31 -44.11
N GLU A 29 2.96 -8.58 -44.52
CA GLU A 29 1.79 -9.43 -44.75
C GLU A 29 1.53 -10.43 -43.59
N GLU A 30 2.39 -10.46 -42.56
CA GLU A 30 2.23 -11.31 -41.35
C GLU A 30 1.70 -10.54 -40.12
N GLU A 31 1.32 -9.27 -40.24
CA GLU A 31 0.73 -8.48 -39.12
C GLU A 31 -0.81 -8.55 -39.02
N GLU A 32 -1.47 -9.43 -39.79
CA GLU A 32 -2.90 -9.70 -39.65
C GLU A 32 -3.18 -11.08 -39.03
N GLU A 33 -3.97 -11.06 -37.95
CA GLU A 33 -4.60 -12.21 -37.26
C GLU A 33 -3.70 -13.16 -36.43
N GLU A 34 -2.91 -12.64 -35.48
CA GLU A 34 -2.58 -13.44 -34.29
C GLU A 34 -3.65 -13.23 -33.20
N GLU A 35 -4.50 -14.23 -33.00
CA GLU A 35 -5.22 -14.41 -31.74
C GLU A 35 -4.19 -14.42 -30.60
N LEU A 36 -4.26 -13.44 -29.71
CA LEU A 36 -3.50 -13.41 -28.44
C LEU A 36 -4.03 -14.50 -27.49
N LYS A 37 -3.92 -15.77 -27.89
CA LYS A 37 -4.21 -16.95 -27.09
C LYS A 37 -2.92 -17.76 -26.95
N ILE A 38 -2.67 -18.22 -25.74
CA ILE A 38 -1.54 -19.09 -25.42
C ILE A 38 -1.94 -20.51 -25.84
N GLU A 39 -1.27 -21.06 -26.85
CA GLU A 39 -1.40 -22.49 -27.18
C GLU A 39 -0.65 -23.37 -26.15
N PRO A 40 -1.16 -24.57 -25.81
CA PRO A 40 -0.47 -25.45 -24.88
C PRO A 40 0.82 -26.01 -25.50
N SER A 41 1.95 -25.72 -24.85
CA SER A 41 3.28 -26.20 -25.20
C SER A 41 3.93 -26.88 -23.99
N THR A 42 4.68 -27.96 -24.19
CA THR A 42 5.44 -28.68 -23.16
C THR A 42 6.76 -27.98 -22.77
N VAL A 43 7.10 -26.87 -23.44
CA VAL A 43 8.16 -25.95 -23.07
C VAL A 43 7.54 -24.57 -22.89
N THR A 44 7.49 -24.03 -21.67
CA THR A 44 6.94 -22.69 -21.41
C THR A 44 7.89 -21.65 -22.01
N PRO A 45 7.57 -21.03 -23.16
CA PRO A 45 8.40 -19.95 -23.67
C PRO A 45 8.28 -18.80 -22.66
N LYS A 46 9.39 -18.16 -22.29
CA LYS A 46 9.31 -16.84 -21.66
C LYS A 46 8.72 -15.89 -22.69
N LEU A 47 7.41 -15.67 -22.60
CA LEU A 47 6.68 -14.73 -23.45
C LEU A 47 7.28 -13.34 -23.21
N ASP A 48 7.98 -12.78 -24.21
CA ASP A 48 8.47 -11.41 -24.12
C ASP A 48 7.28 -10.44 -24.22
N THR A 49 6.93 -9.84 -23.09
CA THR A 49 5.83 -8.86 -23.03
C THR A 49 6.32 -7.41 -22.95
N SER A 50 7.59 -7.16 -23.28
CA SER A 50 8.19 -5.81 -23.24
C SER A 50 7.56 -4.81 -24.21
N GLN A 51 6.99 -5.31 -25.32
CA GLN A 51 6.30 -4.52 -26.34
C GLN A 51 4.78 -4.42 -26.10
N TRP A 52 4.25 -5.07 -25.07
CA TRP A 52 2.82 -5.02 -24.79
C TRP A 52 2.40 -3.60 -24.36
N PRO A 53 1.19 -3.15 -24.71
CA PRO A 53 0.81 -1.76 -24.54
C PRO A 53 0.43 -1.42 -23.09
N LEU A 54 0.67 -0.18 -22.70
CA LEU A 54 0.11 0.44 -21.48
C LEU A 54 0.42 -0.39 -20.21
N LEU A 55 -0.59 -0.75 -19.43
CA LEU A 55 -0.44 -1.50 -18.18
C LEU A 55 0.00 -2.95 -18.39
N LEU A 56 -0.12 -3.47 -19.62
CA LEU A 56 0.32 -4.82 -19.98
C LEU A 56 1.81 -4.89 -20.37
N LYS A 57 2.51 -3.76 -20.48
CA LYS A 57 3.95 -3.74 -20.74
C LYS A 57 4.71 -4.48 -19.64
N ASN A 58 5.64 -5.38 -19.95
CA ASN A 58 6.39 -6.14 -18.94
C ASN A 58 5.45 -6.88 -17.97
N TYR A 59 4.45 -7.56 -18.50
CA TYR A 59 3.50 -8.38 -17.75
C TYR A 59 4.15 -9.67 -17.20
N ASP A 60 5.14 -10.21 -17.91
CA ASP A 60 5.91 -11.39 -17.51
C ASP A 60 6.79 -11.13 -16.27
N GLU A 61 7.22 -9.89 -16.05
CA GLU A 61 7.96 -9.46 -14.85
C GLU A 61 7.10 -9.46 -13.57
N LEU A 62 5.78 -9.58 -13.66
CA LEU A 62 4.90 -9.62 -12.49
C LEU A 62 4.96 -11.00 -11.80
N HIS A 63 5.08 -10.99 -10.47
CA HIS A 63 5.01 -12.19 -9.66
C HIS A 63 3.64 -12.87 -9.83
N VAL A 64 3.66 -14.19 -10.00
CA VAL A 64 2.46 -15.00 -10.19
C VAL A 64 2.02 -15.57 -8.86
N ARG A 65 0.84 -15.17 -8.37
CA ARG A 65 0.23 -15.84 -7.20
C ARG A 65 -0.48 -17.12 -7.63
N THR A 66 -1.19 -17.08 -8.75
CA THR A 66 -1.86 -18.24 -9.33
C THR A 66 -1.97 -18.09 -10.84
N ALA A 67 -1.63 -19.14 -11.55
CA ALA A 67 -1.79 -19.21 -13.00
C ALA A 67 -3.23 -19.56 -13.41
N HIS A 68 -4.03 -20.10 -12.48
CA HIS A 68 -5.36 -20.60 -12.77
C HIS A 68 -6.44 -19.55 -12.47
N TYR A 69 -7.19 -19.18 -13.52
CA TYR A 69 -8.43 -18.43 -13.41
C TYR A 69 -9.33 -18.79 -14.60
N THR A 70 -10.63 -18.53 -14.47
CA THR A 70 -11.58 -18.70 -15.55
C THR A 70 -11.82 -17.33 -16.21
N PRO A 71 -11.31 -17.10 -17.44
CA PRO A 71 -11.57 -15.85 -18.15
C PRO A 71 -13.07 -15.67 -18.36
N ILE A 72 -13.54 -14.42 -18.33
CA ILE A 72 -14.90 -14.06 -18.73
C ILE A 72 -14.78 -13.34 -20.09
N PRO A 73 -14.89 -14.06 -21.22
CA PRO A 73 -14.57 -13.52 -22.55
C PRO A 73 -15.57 -12.44 -22.99
N GLU A 74 -16.84 -12.59 -22.63
CA GLU A 74 -17.93 -11.66 -22.95
C GLU A 74 -17.82 -10.32 -22.19
N ALA A 75 -16.96 -10.22 -21.19
CA ALA A 75 -16.86 -9.07 -20.29
C ALA A 75 -15.57 -8.26 -20.50
N GLY A 76 -15.72 -6.94 -20.58
CA GLY A 76 -14.60 -6.00 -20.74
C GLY A 76 -13.90 -6.09 -22.09
N CYS A 77 -12.90 -5.24 -22.29
CA CYS A 77 -12.11 -5.22 -23.51
C CYS A 77 -10.75 -4.56 -23.26
N SER A 78 -9.68 -5.08 -23.89
CA SER A 78 -8.35 -4.46 -23.78
C SER A 78 -8.39 -2.98 -24.20
N PRO A 79 -7.69 -2.06 -23.50
CA PRO A 79 -7.88 -0.62 -23.68
C PRO A 79 -7.79 -0.10 -25.11
N LEU A 80 -6.87 -0.62 -25.91
CA LEU A 80 -6.69 -0.20 -27.31
C LEU A 80 -7.75 -0.77 -28.27
N LYS A 81 -8.34 -1.92 -27.92
CA LYS A 81 -9.34 -2.63 -28.74
C LYS A 81 -10.78 -2.24 -28.38
N ARG A 82 -11.00 -1.30 -27.46
CA ARG A 82 -12.35 -0.84 -27.07
C ARG A 82 -13.12 -0.30 -28.29
N PRO A 83 -14.44 -0.60 -28.40
CA PRO A 83 -15.33 0.10 -29.33
C PRO A 83 -15.27 1.61 -29.11
N LEU A 84 -15.41 2.42 -30.16
CA LEU A 84 -15.10 3.86 -30.10
C LEU A 84 -15.85 4.62 -29.01
N ALA A 85 -17.14 4.36 -28.84
CA ALA A 85 -17.95 5.01 -27.81
C ALA A 85 -17.37 4.75 -26.39
N THR A 86 -17.02 3.49 -26.10
CA THR A 86 -16.38 3.10 -24.84
C THR A 86 -14.94 3.62 -24.75
N TYR A 87 -14.20 3.66 -25.87
CA TYR A 87 -12.85 4.21 -25.94
C TYR A 87 -12.83 5.68 -25.52
N LEU A 88 -13.72 6.50 -26.09
CA LEU A 88 -13.89 7.92 -25.74
C LEU A 88 -14.32 8.11 -24.28
N LYS A 89 -15.25 7.28 -23.80
CA LYS A 89 -15.72 7.32 -22.42
C LYS A 89 -14.58 7.11 -21.41
N TYR A 90 -13.56 6.35 -21.78
CA TYR A 90 -12.35 6.10 -21.00
C TYR A 90 -11.15 6.91 -21.53
N GLY A 91 -11.41 7.99 -22.25
CA GLY A 91 -10.42 8.76 -22.98
C GLY A 91 -9.72 9.84 -22.18
N VAL A 92 -8.47 10.09 -22.53
CA VAL A 92 -7.66 11.22 -22.07
C VAL A 92 -6.97 11.86 -23.27
N ILE A 93 -6.81 13.18 -23.23
CA ILE A 93 -6.17 13.96 -24.29
C ILE A 93 -5.02 14.73 -23.64
N ASN A 94 -3.81 14.56 -24.16
CA ASN A 94 -2.69 15.42 -23.78
C ASN A 94 -2.71 16.66 -24.67
N LEU A 95 -3.38 17.71 -24.20
CA LEU A 95 -3.62 18.88 -25.02
C LEU A 95 -2.48 19.89 -24.88
N ASP A 96 -1.97 20.41 -26.00
CA ASP A 96 -1.21 21.66 -26.00
C ASP A 96 -2.19 22.83 -25.87
N LYS A 97 -2.37 23.30 -24.64
CA LYS A 97 -3.28 24.41 -24.37
C LYS A 97 -2.75 25.67 -25.08
N PRO A 98 -3.56 26.37 -25.90
CA PRO A 98 -3.14 27.63 -26.48
C PRO A 98 -3.08 28.74 -25.42
N ALA A 99 -2.30 29.79 -25.71
CA ALA A 99 -2.30 31.01 -24.91
C ALA A 99 -3.62 31.77 -25.10
N ASN A 100 -4.07 32.45 -24.05
CA ASN A 100 -5.25 33.31 -23.92
C ASN A 100 -6.50 32.69 -23.30
N PRO A 101 -7.11 31.59 -23.81
CA PRO A 101 -8.31 31.07 -23.17
C PRO A 101 -7.95 30.44 -21.81
N SER A 102 -8.87 30.52 -20.86
CA SER A 102 -8.72 29.82 -19.58
C SER A 102 -8.78 28.30 -19.80
N SER A 103 -8.21 27.54 -18.86
CA SER A 103 -8.28 26.08 -18.93
C SER A 103 -9.72 25.55 -18.93
N HIS A 104 -10.64 26.24 -18.26
CA HIS A 104 -12.05 25.85 -18.18
C HIS A 104 -12.78 26.04 -19.52
N GLU A 105 -12.52 27.15 -20.22
CA GLU A 105 -13.08 27.40 -21.56
C GLU A 105 -12.60 26.37 -22.57
N VAL A 106 -11.30 26.07 -22.58
CA VAL A 106 -10.71 25.05 -23.46
C VAL A 106 -11.37 23.69 -23.26
N VAL A 107 -11.55 23.26 -22.00
CA VAL A 107 -12.15 21.98 -21.65
C VAL A 107 -13.66 21.94 -21.98
N ALA A 108 -14.35 23.09 -21.91
CA ALA A 108 -15.73 23.23 -22.36
C ALA A 108 -15.86 23.12 -23.89
N TRP A 109 -14.92 23.69 -24.65
CA TRP A 109 -14.88 23.54 -26.10
C TRP A 109 -14.62 22.10 -26.52
N ILE A 110 -13.67 21.41 -25.88
CA ILE A 110 -13.42 19.98 -26.15
C ILE A 110 -14.68 19.14 -25.89
N LYS A 111 -15.38 19.41 -24.77
CA LYS A 111 -16.65 18.74 -24.47
C LYS A 111 -17.66 18.92 -25.61
N ARG A 112 -17.80 20.15 -26.12
CA ARG A 112 -18.72 20.49 -27.21
C ARG A 112 -18.32 19.82 -28.53
N ILE A 113 -17.03 19.85 -28.86
CA ILE A 113 -16.51 19.23 -30.09
C ILE A 113 -16.78 17.72 -30.06
N LEU A 114 -16.35 17.03 -29.02
CA LEU A 114 -16.46 15.57 -28.93
C LEU A 114 -17.89 15.07 -28.61
N ARG A 115 -18.81 15.97 -28.26
CA ARG A 115 -20.21 15.65 -27.90
C ARG A 115 -20.30 14.66 -26.72
N VAL A 116 -19.45 14.86 -25.72
CA VAL A 116 -19.32 13.99 -24.52
C VAL A 116 -20.02 14.60 -23.30
N GLU A 117 -20.35 13.79 -22.31
CA GLU A 117 -21.14 14.21 -21.15
C GLU A 117 -20.33 15.05 -20.17
N LYS A 118 -19.07 14.68 -19.95
CA LYS A 118 -18.23 15.29 -18.92
C LYS A 118 -16.78 15.38 -19.35
N THR A 119 -16.17 16.51 -19.02
CA THR A 119 -14.72 16.71 -19.16
C THR A 119 -14.14 17.30 -17.89
N GLY A 120 -12.85 17.09 -17.66
CA GLY A 120 -12.10 17.69 -16.56
C GLY A 120 -10.61 17.71 -16.87
N HIS A 121 -9.77 18.40 -16.09
CA HIS A 121 -8.36 18.59 -16.45
C HIS A 121 -7.37 18.47 -15.28
N SER A 122 -6.10 18.16 -15.60
CA SER A 122 -5.00 17.87 -14.66
C SER A 122 -4.46 19.04 -13.84
N GLY A 123 -5.15 20.17 -13.83
CA GLY A 123 -4.74 21.37 -13.09
C GLY A 123 -4.71 22.62 -13.97
N THR A 124 -5.27 23.70 -13.42
CA THR A 124 -5.48 24.96 -14.13
C THR A 124 -4.16 25.59 -14.55
N LEU A 125 -4.04 25.87 -15.84
CA LEU A 125 -3.07 26.81 -16.38
C LEU A 125 -3.70 28.20 -16.46
N ASP A 126 -2.96 29.22 -16.05
CA ASP A 126 -3.35 30.61 -16.22
C ASP A 126 -3.62 30.90 -17.72
N PRO A 127 -4.49 31.87 -18.05
CA PRO A 127 -4.87 32.20 -19.43
C PRO A 127 -3.70 32.26 -20.42
N LYS A 128 -2.63 32.97 -20.07
CA LYS A 128 -1.44 33.16 -20.94
C LYS A 128 -0.48 31.97 -20.99
N VAL A 129 -0.69 30.93 -20.19
CA VAL A 129 0.23 29.79 -20.07
C VAL A 129 -0.16 28.70 -21.06
N THR A 130 0.83 28.15 -21.76
CA THR A 130 0.66 27.12 -22.80
C THR A 130 1.14 25.75 -22.33
N GLY A 131 1.01 24.73 -23.19
CA GLY A 131 1.58 23.40 -22.98
C GLY A 131 0.61 22.40 -22.36
N CYS A 132 1.17 21.34 -21.78
CA CYS A 132 0.47 20.10 -21.43
C CYS A 132 -0.70 20.34 -20.49
N LEU A 133 -1.93 20.18 -20.98
CA LEU A 133 -3.17 20.12 -20.21
C LEU A 133 -3.83 18.77 -20.48
N ILE A 134 -3.72 17.84 -19.53
CA ILE A 134 -4.40 16.55 -19.68
C ILE A 134 -5.89 16.79 -19.47
N VAL A 135 -6.68 16.53 -20.50
CA VAL A 135 -8.14 16.61 -20.49
C VAL A 135 -8.69 15.20 -20.41
N CYS A 136 -9.36 14.89 -19.32
CA CYS A 136 -10.04 13.63 -19.10
C CYS A 136 -11.49 13.71 -19.61
N VAL A 137 -11.94 12.66 -20.29
CA VAL A 137 -13.31 12.52 -20.83
C VAL A 137 -14.11 11.51 -19.98
N ASP A 138 -15.37 11.81 -19.71
CA ASP A 138 -16.38 10.99 -19.01
C ASP A 138 -15.84 10.20 -17.81
N ARG A 139 -15.59 8.89 -17.95
CA ARG A 139 -15.12 8.02 -16.85
C ARG A 139 -13.71 8.39 -16.42
N ALA A 140 -12.86 8.83 -17.33
CA ALA A 140 -11.51 9.28 -17.01
C ALA A 140 -11.52 10.51 -16.09
N THR A 141 -12.62 11.28 -16.01
CA THR A 141 -12.73 12.41 -15.07
C THR A 141 -12.55 12.00 -13.61
N ARG A 142 -12.72 10.72 -13.29
CA ARG A 142 -12.46 10.17 -11.96
C ARG A 142 -11.00 10.26 -11.54
N LEU A 143 -10.07 10.37 -12.49
CA LEU A 143 -8.62 10.49 -12.28
C LEU A 143 -8.14 11.93 -12.16
N VAL A 144 -8.98 12.93 -12.45
CA VAL A 144 -8.60 14.35 -12.43
C VAL A 144 -7.95 14.76 -11.10
N LYS A 145 -8.48 14.31 -9.97
CA LYS A 145 -7.92 14.62 -8.65
C LYS A 145 -6.49 14.09 -8.49
N ALA A 146 -6.21 12.87 -8.95
CA ALA A 146 -4.86 12.30 -8.92
C ALA A 146 -3.91 13.10 -9.82
N GLN A 147 -4.38 13.47 -11.02
CA GLN A 147 -3.60 14.27 -11.96
C GLN A 147 -3.34 15.70 -11.46
N GLN A 148 -4.29 16.32 -10.75
CA GLN A 148 -4.10 17.64 -10.14
C GLN A 148 -3.01 17.65 -9.06
N SER A 149 -2.92 16.58 -8.27
CA SER A 149 -1.90 16.44 -7.22
C SER A 149 -0.54 15.96 -7.72
N ALA A 150 -0.45 15.42 -8.94
CA ALA A 150 0.82 14.95 -9.49
C ALA A 150 1.85 16.09 -9.69
N GLY A 151 3.14 15.77 -9.65
CA GLY A 151 4.21 16.72 -9.95
C GLY A 151 4.09 17.35 -11.34
N LYS A 152 4.62 18.56 -11.51
CA LYS A 152 4.54 19.35 -12.74
C LYS A 152 5.90 19.90 -13.11
N GLU A 153 6.14 20.02 -14.40
CA GLU A 153 7.37 20.64 -14.92
C GLU A 153 7.05 21.77 -15.88
N TYR A 154 7.86 22.82 -15.82
CA TYR A 154 7.66 24.03 -16.59
C TYR A 154 8.97 24.49 -17.22
N VAL A 155 8.85 25.17 -18.35
CA VAL A 155 9.86 26.07 -18.88
C VAL A 155 9.30 27.49 -18.73
N GLY A 156 10.01 28.31 -17.96
CA GLY A 156 9.62 29.68 -17.64
C GLY A 156 10.63 30.69 -18.16
N ILE A 157 10.12 31.87 -18.55
CA ILE A 157 10.94 33.03 -18.89
C ILE A 157 10.83 34.05 -17.75
N LEU A 158 11.94 34.27 -17.06
CA LEU A 158 12.11 35.32 -16.07
C LEU A 158 12.53 36.60 -16.78
N ARG A 159 11.81 37.70 -16.56
CA ARG A 159 12.22 39.05 -16.95
C ARG A 159 12.68 39.82 -15.74
N LEU A 160 13.95 40.18 -15.73
CA LEU A 160 14.57 41.02 -14.71
C LEU A 160 14.29 42.49 -15.00
N HIS A 161 14.18 43.32 -13.96
CA HIS A 161 13.91 44.75 -14.16
C HIS A 161 15.17 45.56 -14.48
N ALA A 162 16.36 44.99 -14.27
CA ALA A 162 17.65 45.55 -14.68
C ALA A 162 18.65 44.43 -15.00
N PHE A 163 19.83 44.81 -15.49
CA PHE A 163 20.94 43.91 -15.78
C PHE A 163 21.37 43.12 -14.53
N ALA A 164 21.60 41.82 -14.71
CA ALA A 164 22.24 40.97 -13.72
C ALA A 164 23.18 39.97 -14.41
N PRO A 165 24.39 39.73 -13.87
CA PRO A 165 25.31 38.75 -14.47
C PRO A 165 24.75 37.33 -14.44
N GLU A 166 24.96 36.55 -15.50
CA GLU A 166 24.49 35.17 -15.61
C GLU A 166 24.84 34.31 -14.38
N LYS A 167 26.08 34.40 -13.87
CA LYS A 167 26.53 33.67 -12.66
C LYS A 167 25.61 33.90 -11.45
N LYS A 168 25.10 35.13 -11.28
CA LYS A 168 24.22 35.48 -10.17
C LYS A 168 22.83 34.86 -10.37
N ILE A 169 22.34 34.86 -11.61
CA ILE A 169 21.05 34.25 -11.98
C ILE A 169 21.11 32.74 -11.77
N ARG A 170 22.17 32.08 -12.25
CA ARG A 170 22.41 30.63 -12.08
C ARG A 170 22.38 30.23 -10.60
N ARG A 171 23.15 30.92 -9.77
CA ARG A 171 23.18 30.68 -8.32
C ARG A 171 21.81 30.88 -7.67
N ALA A 172 21.05 31.89 -8.09
CA ALA A 172 19.70 32.14 -7.56
C ALA A 172 18.71 31.02 -7.92
N VAL A 173 18.79 30.48 -9.14
CA VAL A 173 17.96 29.35 -9.59
C VAL A 173 18.28 28.07 -8.82
N GLU A 174 19.57 27.79 -8.58
CA GLU A 174 20.03 26.64 -7.79
C GLU A 174 19.68 26.77 -6.29
N MET A 175 19.78 27.99 -5.73
CA MET A 175 19.49 28.24 -4.32
C MET A 175 18.01 28.09 -3.97
N LEU A 176 17.10 28.30 -4.93
CA LEU A 176 15.66 28.11 -4.73
C LEU A 176 15.20 26.68 -5.08
N GLN A 177 15.97 25.67 -4.68
CA GLN A 177 15.57 24.26 -4.71
C GLN A 177 15.15 23.78 -3.31
N GLY A 178 14.36 22.71 -3.25
CA GLY A 178 13.83 22.16 -2.00
C GLY A 178 12.53 22.82 -1.54
N ALA A 179 12.27 22.76 -0.24
CA ALA A 179 11.04 23.24 0.37
C ALA A 179 11.04 24.77 0.49
N LEU A 180 10.17 25.44 -0.28
CA LEU A 180 10.09 26.90 -0.34
C LEU A 180 8.80 27.43 0.24
N PHE A 181 8.89 28.56 0.95
CA PHE A 181 7.73 29.36 1.31
C PHE A 181 7.16 30.08 0.09
N GLN A 182 5.86 29.92 -0.13
CA GLN A 182 5.12 30.65 -1.15
C GLN A 182 3.83 31.20 -0.57
N ARG A 183 3.46 32.38 -1.06
CA ARG A 183 2.11 32.92 -0.91
C ARG A 183 1.48 32.96 -2.30
N PRO A 184 0.26 32.43 -2.49
CA PRO A 184 -0.44 32.57 -3.75
C PRO A 184 -0.51 34.03 -4.22
N PRO A 185 -0.47 34.28 -5.54
CA PRO A 185 -0.63 35.62 -6.09
C PRO A 185 -2.05 36.15 -5.84
N LEU A 186 -2.25 37.46 -6.06
CA LEU A 186 -3.55 38.14 -5.89
C LEU A 186 -4.66 37.43 -6.67
N ILE A 187 -4.40 37.07 -7.92
CA ILE A 187 -5.31 36.29 -8.76
C ILE A 187 -4.93 34.82 -8.63
N SER A 188 -5.70 34.06 -7.87
CA SER A 188 -5.50 32.62 -7.69
C SER A 188 -6.82 31.91 -7.40
N ALA A 189 -6.88 30.61 -7.74
CA ALA A 189 -8.04 29.76 -7.47
C ALA A 189 -8.13 29.25 -6.02
N VAL A 190 -7.17 29.62 -5.16
CA VAL A 190 -7.01 29.10 -3.80
C VAL A 190 -6.79 30.26 -2.83
N LYS A 191 -7.17 30.06 -1.56
CA LYS A 191 -7.01 31.08 -0.52
C LYS A 191 -5.55 31.53 -0.39
N ARG A 192 -5.34 32.84 -0.34
CA ARG A 192 -4.02 33.46 -0.27
C ARG A 192 -3.46 33.37 1.17
N GLN A 193 -2.79 32.27 1.47
CA GLN A 193 -2.10 32.01 2.74
C GLN A 193 -0.67 31.54 2.49
N LEU A 194 0.23 31.76 3.46
CA LEU A 194 1.59 31.26 3.40
C LEU A 194 1.57 29.72 3.45
N ARG A 195 2.36 29.08 2.58
CA ARG A 195 2.45 27.63 2.50
C ARG A 195 3.81 27.19 1.99
N ILE A 196 4.16 25.95 2.27
CA ILE A 196 5.41 25.34 1.78
C ILE A 196 5.11 24.56 0.50
N ARG A 197 5.95 24.71 -0.52
CA ARG A 197 5.93 23.90 -1.74
C ARG A 197 7.34 23.53 -2.15
N THR A 198 7.51 22.31 -2.63
CA THR A 198 8.84 21.81 -2.99
C THR A 198 9.15 22.02 -4.47
N ILE A 199 10.31 22.59 -4.76
CA ILE A 199 10.97 22.51 -6.06
C ILE A 199 11.93 21.33 -6.01
N TYR A 200 11.66 20.30 -6.79
CA TYR A 200 12.48 19.09 -6.81
C TYR A 200 13.81 19.34 -7.50
N GLU A 201 13.78 20.07 -8.62
CA GLU A 201 14.94 20.38 -9.43
C GLU A 201 14.68 21.64 -10.27
N SER A 202 15.71 22.42 -10.55
CA SER A 202 15.66 23.59 -11.43
C SER A 202 16.95 23.70 -12.25
N LYS A 203 16.84 24.16 -13.49
CA LYS A 203 17.97 24.30 -14.43
C LYS A 203 17.85 25.62 -15.19
N LEU A 204 18.92 26.42 -15.19
CA LEU A 204 19.04 27.58 -16.07
C LEU A 204 19.42 27.10 -17.47
N LEU A 205 18.63 27.48 -18.48
CA LEU A 205 18.81 27.04 -19.86
C LEU A 205 19.56 28.10 -20.68
N GLU A 206 19.09 29.34 -20.64
CA GLU A 206 19.63 30.44 -21.45
C GLU A 206 19.45 31.78 -20.75
N VAL A 207 20.37 32.72 -20.97
CA VAL A 207 20.27 34.10 -20.50
C VAL A 207 20.61 35.06 -21.62
N ASP A 208 19.71 35.99 -21.89
CA ASP A 208 19.98 37.18 -22.71
C ASP A 208 20.11 38.38 -21.78
N GLU A 209 21.36 38.73 -21.47
CA GLU A 209 21.69 39.85 -20.58
C GLU A 209 21.28 41.21 -21.15
N LYS A 210 21.17 41.37 -22.48
CA LYS A 210 20.76 42.64 -23.10
C LYS A 210 19.25 42.83 -23.01
N ARG A 211 18.48 41.75 -23.14
CA ARG A 211 17.02 41.77 -23.01
C ARG A 211 16.54 41.62 -21.57
N HIS A 212 17.45 41.35 -20.63
CA HIS A 212 17.15 41.03 -19.23
C HIS A 212 16.20 39.82 -19.11
N LEU A 213 16.41 38.79 -19.95
CA LEU A 213 15.61 37.58 -19.98
C LEU A 213 16.44 36.36 -19.58
N ALA A 214 15.86 35.48 -18.78
CA ALA A 214 16.45 34.21 -18.42
C ALA A 214 15.42 33.09 -18.58
N VAL A 215 15.77 32.05 -19.33
CA VAL A 215 14.96 30.85 -19.55
C VAL A 215 15.41 29.77 -18.59
N PHE A 216 14.48 29.17 -17.87
CA PHE A 216 14.78 28.10 -16.92
C PHE A 216 13.74 26.99 -16.98
N TRP A 217 14.19 25.76 -16.72
CA TRP A 217 13.34 24.61 -16.48
C TRP A 217 13.18 24.37 -14.97
N VAL A 218 12.01 23.93 -14.54
CA VAL A 218 11.71 23.64 -13.14
C VAL A 218 10.78 22.45 -12.99
N SER A 219 11.13 21.52 -12.11
CA SER A 219 10.30 20.41 -11.64
C SER A 219 9.82 20.69 -10.23
N CYS A 220 8.51 20.61 -10.00
CA CYS A 220 7.91 21.09 -8.76
C CYS A 220 6.67 20.31 -8.33
N GLU A 221 6.37 20.43 -7.03
CA GLU A 221 5.15 19.93 -6.42
C GLU A 221 3.91 20.63 -6.98
N ALA A 222 2.78 19.93 -7.02
CA ALA A 222 1.50 20.52 -7.40
C ALA A 222 1.13 21.76 -6.55
N GLY A 223 0.68 22.81 -7.24
CA GLY A 223 0.29 24.08 -6.61
C GLY A 223 1.46 25.03 -6.35
N THR A 224 2.67 24.72 -6.80
CA THR A 224 3.78 25.68 -6.87
C THR A 224 3.45 26.78 -7.88
N TYR A 225 3.54 28.04 -7.46
CA TYR A 225 3.33 29.19 -8.33
C TYR A 225 4.63 29.67 -8.94
N ILE A 226 4.84 29.38 -10.23
CA ILE A 226 6.05 29.81 -10.96
C ILE A 226 6.13 31.35 -11.05
N ARG A 227 4.98 32.03 -11.12
CA ARG A 227 4.91 33.50 -11.04
C ARG A 227 5.55 34.04 -9.76
N THR A 228 5.25 33.43 -8.62
CA THR A 228 5.83 33.79 -7.32
C THR A 228 7.31 33.45 -7.27
N LEU A 229 7.71 32.30 -7.85
CA LEU A 229 9.12 31.93 -8.00
C LEU A 229 9.91 33.00 -8.76
N CYS A 230 9.40 33.51 -9.89
CA CYS A 230 10.07 34.57 -10.65
C CYS A 230 10.25 35.86 -9.85
N VAL A 231 9.27 36.22 -9.01
CA VAL A 231 9.39 37.36 -8.09
C VAL A 231 10.48 37.11 -7.06
N HIS A 232 10.51 35.91 -6.45
CA HIS A 232 11.52 35.54 -5.47
C HIS A 232 12.93 35.51 -6.07
N LEU A 233 13.09 35.00 -7.30
CA LEU A 233 14.35 35.06 -8.04
C LEU A 233 14.79 36.51 -8.24
N GLY A 234 13.88 37.40 -8.67
CA GLY A 234 14.17 38.83 -8.82
C GLY A 234 14.62 39.50 -7.52
N LEU A 235 13.98 39.18 -6.39
CA LEU A 235 14.35 39.68 -5.06
C LEU A 235 15.72 39.17 -4.62
N LEU A 236 16.00 37.88 -4.83
CA LEU A 236 17.28 37.25 -4.46
C LEU A 236 18.45 37.78 -5.31
N ILE A 237 18.19 38.06 -6.60
CA ILE A 237 19.16 38.70 -7.49
C ILE A 237 19.33 40.19 -7.14
N GLY A 238 18.32 40.83 -6.55
CA GLY A 238 18.36 42.21 -6.04
C GLY A 238 17.94 43.28 -7.05
N VAL A 239 17.64 42.90 -8.30
CA VAL A 239 17.18 43.83 -9.34
C VAL A 239 15.67 43.82 -9.55
N GLY A 240 14.94 42.92 -8.87
CA GLY A 240 13.53 42.67 -9.13
C GLY A 240 13.31 41.84 -10.39
N GLY A 241 12.14 41.19 -10.47
CA GLY A 241 11.84 40.31 -11.58
C GLY A 241 10.39 39.85 -11.59
N HIS A 242 9.93 39.44 -12.77
CA HIS A 242 8.59 38.90 -12.96
C HIS A 242 8.60 37.82 -14.05
N MET A 243 7.54 37.00 -14.05
CA MET A 243 7.34 35.99 -15.07
C MET A 243 6.85 36.65 -16.37
N GLN A 244 7.65 36.53 -17.43
CA GLN A 244 7.33 37.01 -18.76
C GLN A 244 6.36 36.03 -19.45
N GLU A 245 6.79 34.78 -19.56
CA GLU A 245 6.07 33.70 -20.22
C GLU A 245 6.29 32.37 -19.48
N LEU A 246 5.38 31.43 -19.69
CA LEU A 246 5.43 30.12 -19.05
C LEU A 246 4.78 29.07 -19.96
N ARG A 247 5.45 27.93 -20.09
CA ARG A 247 4.94 26.73 -20.74
C ARG A 247 5.04 25.56 -19.77
N ARG A 248 3.96 24.79 -19.64
CA ARG A 248 3.99 23.52 -18.88
C ARG A 248 4.43 22.40 -19.81
N VAL A 249 5.60 21.84 -19.56
CA VAL A 249 6.20 20.79 -20.41
C VAL A 249 5.87 19.38 -19.92
N ARG A 250 5.47 19.24 -18.65
CA ARG A 250 5.00 17.96 -18.10
C ARG A 250 3.88 18.13 -17.08
N SER A 251 2.92 17.21 -17.12
CA SER A 251 1.82 17.12 -16.17
C SER A 251 1.65 15.67 -15.70
N GLY A 252 2.19 15.33 -14.52
CA GLY A 252 2.08 13.97 -13.99
C GLY A 252 2.70 12.92 -14.92
N ALA A 253 1.90 12.00 -15.44
CA ALA A 253 2.39 10.89 -16.26
C ALA A 253 2.71 11.27 -17.72
N MET A 254 2.32 12.46 -18.19
CA MET A 254 2.49 12.87 -19.60
C MET A 254 3.34 14.13 -19.74
N ASP A 255 4.25 14.11 -20.71
CA ASP A 255 5.07 15.24 -21.12
C ASP A 255 4.68 15.75 -22.51
N GLU A 256 5.39 16.76 -23.02
CA GLU A 256 5.13 17.35 -24.34
C GLU A 256 5.68 16.51 -25.51
N ASN A 257 6.49 15.49 -25.24
CA ASN A 257 7.11 14.65 -26.28
C ASN A 257 6.21 13.49 -26.69
N ALA A 258 5.31 13.06 -25.81
CA ALA A 258 4.43 11.92 -26.04
C ALA A 258 2.97 12.33 -26.27
N HIS A 259 2.50 12.16 -27.50
CA HIS A 259 1.09 12.29 -27.89
C HIS A 259 0.45 13.65 -27.57
N LEU A 260 1.23 14.72 -27.60
CA LEU A 260 0.71 16.08 -27.47
C LEU A 260 -0.06 16.47 -28.73
N VAL A 261 -1.27 16.98 -28.56
CA VAL A 261 -2.17 17.36 -29.66
C VAL A 261 -2.77 18.73 -29.43
N THR A 262 -3.12 19.43 -30.50
CA THR A 262 -3.70 20.77 -30.43
C THR A 262 -5.23 20.73 -30.42
N MET A 263 -5.86 21.88 -30.14
CA MET A 263 -7.31 22.03 -30.31
C MET A 263 -7.77 21.83 -31.77
N HIS A 264 -6.90 22.15 -32.74
CA HIS A 264 -7.18 21.93 -34.16
C HIS A 264 -7.25 20.43 -34.45
N ASP A 265 -6.29 19.64 -33.96
CA ASP A 265 -6.31 18.19 -34.11
C ASP A 265 -7.58 17.55 -33.54
N VAL A 266 -8.07 18.04 -32.40
CA VAL A 266 -9.31 17.53 -31.78
C VAL A 266 -10.53 17.82 -32.65
N LEU A 267 -10.61 19.05 -33.21
CA LEU A 267 -11.70 19.44 -34.10
C LEU A 267 -11.66 18.65 -35.41
N ASP A 268 -10.48 18.58 -36.02
CA ASP A 268 -10.27 17.93 -37.31
C ASP A 268 -10.49 16.42 -37.21
N ALA A 269 -10.04 15.77 -36.13
CA ALA A 269 -10.30 14.36 -35.90
C ALA A 269 -11.80 14.06 -35.72
N GLN A 270 -12.53 14.93 -35.04
CA GLN A 270 -13.97 14.76 -34.86
C GLN A 270 -14.74 15.00 -36.17
N TYR A 271 -14.35 16.03 -36.94
CA TYR A 271 -14.92 16.30 -38.25
C TYR A 271 -14.63 15.16 -39.24
N HIS A 272 -13.41 14.63 -39.22
CA HIS A 272 -13.01 13.50 -40.05
C HIS A 272 -13.85 12.26 -39.75
N LEU A 273 -14.03 11.91 -38.47
CA LEU A 273 -14.93 10.82 -38.07
C LEU A 273 -16.35 11.01 -38.61
N ASP A 274 -16.89 12.22 -38.51
CA ASP A 274 -18.25 12.53 -38.94
C ASP A 274 -18.41 12.41 -40.46
N ALA A 275 -17.38 12.81 -41.21
CA ALA A 275 -17.38 12.81 -42.67
C ALA A 275 -17.07 11.43 -43.29
N THR A 276 -16.06 10.71 -42.76
CA THR A 276 -15.53 9.48 -43.37
C THR A 276 -15.86 8.22 -42.60
N ARG A 277 -16.33 8.33 -41.35
CA ARG A 277 -16.46 7.23 -40.38
C ARG A 277 -15.14 6.55 -40.00
N ASP A 278 -13.99 7.11 -40.40
CA ASP A 278 -12.68 6.60 -39.98
C ASP A 278 -12.35 7.06 -38.56
N GLU A 279 -12.08 6.08 -37.69
CA GLU A 279 -11.76 6.29 -36.28
C GLU A 279 -10.27 6.56 -36.02
N ALA A 280 -9.39 6.32 -37.00
CA ALA A 280 -7.94 6.31 -36.81
C ALA A 280 -7.41 7.64 -36.25
N TYR A 281 -7.86 8.78 -36.79
CA TYR A 281 -7.43 10.09 -36.32
C TYR A 281 -7.92 10.36 -34.88
N LEU A 282 -9.17 10.00 -34.57
CA LEU A 282 -9.69 10.20 -33.22
C LEU A 282 -8.98 9.31 -32.18
N ARG A 283 -8.63 8.07 -32.54
CA ARG A 283 -7.81 7.16 -31.70
C ARG A 283 -6.33 7.56 -31.60
N ARG A 284 -5.86 8.42 -32.52
CA ARG A 284 -4.56 9.08 -32.39
C ARG A 284 -4.62 10.21 -31.36
N VAL A 285 -5.67 11.03 -31.40
CA VAL A 285 -5.86 12.21 -30.55
C VAL A 285 -6.24 11.86 -29.11
N VAL A 286 -7.19 10.94 -28.93
CA VAL A 286 -7.64 10.44 -27.63
C VAL A 286 -6.85 9.18 -27.30
N LYS A 287 -6.35 9.07 -26.06
CA LYS A 287 -5.69 7.86 -25.54
C LYS A 287 -6.49 7.22 -24.41
N PRO A 288 -6.37 5.91 -24.16
CA PRO A 288 -7.02 5.29 -23.02
C PRO A 288 -6.46 5.83 -21.71
N LEU A 289 -7.32 5.99 -20.69
CA LEU A 289 -6.94 6.50 -19.38
C LEU A 289 -5.83 5.70 -18.68
N GLU A 290 -5.62 4.45 -19.09
CA GLU A 290 -4.56 3.58 -18.60
C GLU A 290 -3.16 4.18 -18.81
N ILE A 291 -3.00 5.06 -19.81
CA ILE A 291 -1.73 5.77 -20.04
C ILE A 291 -1.32 6.64 -18.84
N LEU A 292 -2.28 7.11 -18.04
CA LEU A 292 -2.02 7.92 -16.85
C LEU A 292 -1.57 7.10 -15.64
N LEU A 293 -1.66 5.78 -15.74
CA LEU A 293 -1.46 4.84 -14.64
C LEU A 293 -0.23 3.94 -14.83
N THR A 294 0.52 4.12 -15.91
CA THR A 294 1.71 3.33 -16.25
C THR A 294 2.83 3.45 -15.22
N GLY A 295 2.90 4.55 -14.48
CA GLY A 295 3.85 4.74 -13.38
C GLY A 295 3.46 4.08 -12.05
N TYR A 296 2.28 3.48 -11.94
CA TYR A 296 1.82 2.81 -10.71
C TYR A 296 2.29 1.36 -10.67
N LYS A 297 2.59 0.86 -9.47
CA LYS A 297 2.77 -0.58 -9.23
C LYS A 297 1.44 -1.29 -9.48
N ARG A 298 1.51 -2.46 -10.13
CA ARG A 298 0.35 -3.15 -10.70
C ARG A 298 -0.04 -4.36 -9.87
N ILE A 299 -1.35 -4.54 -9.69
CA ILE A 299 -1.94 -5.75 -9.13
C ILE A 299 -3.01 -6.25 -10.10
N VAL A 300 -2.82 -7.47 -10.61
CA VAL A 300 -3.74 -8.10 -11.56
C VAL A 300 -4.76 -8.92 -10.79
N VAL A 301 -6.03 -8.70 -11.12
CA VAL A 301 -7.18 -9.25 -10.41
C VAL A 301 -7.87 -10.30 -11.28
N LYS A 302 -8.32 -11.40 -10.66
CA LYS A 302 -9.15 -12.41 -11.33
C LYS A 302 -10.46 -11.80 -11.82
N ASP A 303 -10.88 -12.18 -13.04
CA ASP A 303 -12.12 -11.70 -13.66
C ASP A 303 -13.36 -11.83 -12.76
N SER A 304 -13.45 -12.89 -11.95
CA SER A 304 -14.55 -13.13 -11.00
C SER A 304 -14.62 -12.13 -9.83
N ALA A 305 -13.52 -11.43 -9.53
CA ALA A 305 -13.40 -10.47 -8.44
C ALA A 305 -13.59 -9.01 -8.91
N VAL A 306 -13.51 -8.75 -10.22
CA VAL A 306 -13.54 -7.40 -10.79
C VAL A 306 -14.81 -6.64 -10.42
N ASN A 307 -15.98 -7.29 -10.54
CA ASN A 307 -17.25 -6.64 -10.23
C ASN A 307 -17.30 -6.16 -8.76
N ALA A 308 -16.89 -7.01 -7.81
CA ALA A 308 -16.90 -6.65 -6.39
C ALA A 308 -16.05 -5.40 -6.09
N LEU A 309 -14.89 -5.27 -6.74
CA LEU A 309 -14.05 -4.07 -6.64
C LEU A 309 -14.73 -2.82 -7.22
N CYS A 310 -15.52 -2.96 -8.28
CA CYS A 310 -16.29 -1.86 -8.84
C CYS A 310 -17.40 -1.35 -7.89
N TYR A 311 -17.84 -2.19 -6.95
CA TYR A 311 -18.72 -1.82 -5.84
C TYR A 311 -17.97 -1.29 -4.61
N GLY A 312 -16.63 -1.25 -4.64
CA GLY A 312 -15.80 -0.71 -3.56
C GLY A 312 -15.35 -1.74 -2.52
N ALA A 313 -15.52 -3.04 -2.79
CA ALA A 313 -14.98 -4.09 -1.93
C ALA A 313 -13.45 -4.01 -1.84
N LYS A 314 -12.87 -4.56 -0.76
CA LYS A 314 -11.43 -4.77 -0.66
C LYS A 314 -11.03 -5.90 -1.62
N LEU A 315 -9.84 -5.82 -2.21
CA LEU A 315 -9.23 -6.94 -2.90
C LEU A 315 -8.73 -7.93 -1.84
N MET A 316 -9.24 -9.15 -1.89
CA MET A 316 -8.82 -10.25 -1.00
C MET A 316 -7.86 -11.19 -1.74
N ILE A 317 -7.02 -11.91 -0.99
CA ILE A 317 -6.04 -12.89 -1.54
C ILE A 317 -6.66 -13.83 -2.60
N PRO A 318 -7.87 -14.40 -2.42
CA PRO A 318 -8.44 -15.30 -3.45
C PRO A 318 -8.68 -14.64 -4.82
N GLY A 319 -8.82 -13.31 -4.87
CA GLY A 319 -9.00 -12.52 -6.08
C GLY A 319 -7.69 -12.03 -6.70
N LEU A 320 -6.55 -12.21 -6.03
CA LEU A 320 -5.22 -11.85 -6.53
C LEU A 320 -4.76 -12.86 -7.59
N LEU A 321 -4.28 -12.36 -8.72
CA LEU A 321 -3.73 -13.18 -9.80
C LEU A 321 -2.22 -12.99 -9.92
N ARG A 322 -1.79 -11.74 -10.12
CA ARG A 322 -0.38 -11.32 -10.21
C ARG A 322 -0.15 -10.00 -9.49
N PHE A 323 1.08 -9.71 -9.12
CA PHE A 323 1.45 -8.48 -8.41
C PHE A 323 2.86 -8.03 -8.77
N ALA A 324 3.09 -6.72 -8.72
CA ALA A 324 4.41 -6.13 -8.95
C ALA A 324 5.35 -6.39 -7.77
N ALA A 325 6.66 -6.39 -8.04
CA ALA A 325 7.70 -6.36 -7.02
C ALA A 325 7.69 -5.04 -6.24
N ASP A 326 8.37 -5.04 -5.10
CA ASP A 326 8.63 -3.87 -4.23
C ASP A 326 7.39 -3.07 -3.79
N VAL A 327 6.19 -3.66 -3.81
CA VAL A 327 5.00 -3.07 -3.19
C VAL A 327 5.17 -3.04 -1.67
N HIS A 328 5.01 -1.85 -1.08
CA HIS A 328 4.99 -1.64 0.36
C HIS A 328 3.58 -1.33 0.86
N VAL A 329 3.35 -1.52 2.16
CA VAL A 329 2.07 -1.14 2.79
C VAL A 329 1.87 0.37 2.65
N ASN A 330 0.66 0.78 2.33
CA ASN A 330 0.24 2.16 2.04
C ASN A 330 0.69 2.73 0.69
N ASP A 331 1.41 1.97 -0.15
CA ASP A 331 1.67 2.38 -1.53
C ASP A 331 0.34 2.52 -2.30
N ASP A 332 0.26 3.56 -3.14
CA ASP A 332 -0.79 3.65 -4.14
C ASP A 332 -0.49 2.69 -5.29
N VAL A 333 -1.43 1.79 -5.58
CA VAL A 333 -1.31 0.74 -6.62
C VAL A 333 -2.47 0.82 -7.61
N VAL A 334 -2.25 0.35 -8.84
CA VAL A 334 -3.33 0.16 -9.82
C VAL A 334 -3.83 -1.27 -9.80
N LEU A 335 -5.13 -1.44 -9.58
CA LEU A 335 -5.81 -2.73 -9.73
C LEU A 335 -6.28 -2.85 -11.18
N MET A 336 -5.85 -3.90 -11.86
CA MET A 336 -6.12 -4.10 -13.29
C MET A 336 -6.68 -5.48 -13.61
N THR A 337 -7.42 -5.59 -14.71
CA THR A 337 -7.86 -6.87 -15.25
C THR A 337 -6.73 -7.57 -16.01
N THR A 338 -6.93 -8.84 -16.32
CA THR A 338 -6.05 -9.62 -17.21
C THR A 338 -5.99 -9.03 -18.63
N LYS A 339 -7.00 -8.26 -19.04
CA LYS A 339 -7.07 -7.58 -20.34
C LYS A 339 -6.35 -6.24 -20.38
N GLY A 340 -5.75 -5.81 -19.27
CA GLY A 340 -5.05 -4.53 -19.19
C GLY A 340 -5.90 -3.34 -18.75
N GLU A 341 -7.15 -3.56 -18.35
CA GLU A 341 -8.09 -2.48 -18.01
C GLU A 341 -7.89 -2.01 -16.57
N ALA A 342 -7.88 -0.69 -16.34
CA ALA A 342 -7.81 -0.16 -14.99
C ALA A 342 -9.16 -0.28 -14.27
N ILE A 343 -9.20 -1.10 -13.22
CA ILE A 343 -10.39 -1.30 -12.37
C ILE A 343 -10.51 -0.13 -11.39
N ALA A 344 -9.44 0.11 -10.64
CA ALA A 344 -9.40 1.10 -9.57
C ALA A 344 -7.96 1.47 -9.20
N ILE A 345 -7.78 2.65 -8.59
CA ILE A 345 -6.60 2.92 -7.76
C ILE A 345 -6.89 2.38 -6.36
N GLY A 346 -5.96 1.62 -5.80
CA GLY A 346 -6.01 1.06 -4.46
C GLY A 346 -4.85 1.54 -3.59
N VAL A 347 -4.98 1.31 -2.29
CA VAL A 347 -3.89 1.41 -1.31
C VAL A 347 -3.52 -0.01 -0.92
N ALA A 348 -2.26 -0.38 -1.10
CA ALA A 348 -1.74 -1.69 -0.71
C ALA A 348 -1.83 -1.87 0.81
N LEU A 349 -2.38 -3.00 1.25
CA LEU A 349 -2.49 -3.38 2.66
C LEU A 349 -1.50 -4.47 3.05
N MET A 350 -0.86 -5.09 2.05
CA MET A 350 0.15 -6.13 2.21
C MET A 350 1.38 -5.73 1.40
N PRO A 351 2.61 -5.98 1.89
CA PRO A 351 3.80 -5.88 1.07
C PRO A 351 3.93 -7.09 0.12
N THR A 352 4.81 -6.98 -0.87
CA THR A 352 5.08 -8.03 -1.90
C THR A 352 5.29 -9.42 -1.31
N SER A 353 6.13 -9.53 -0.27
CA SER A 353 6.44 -10.81 0.40
C SER A 353 5.18 -11.45 0.99
N VAL A 354 4.34 -10.66 1.67
CA VAL A 354 3.09 -11.17 2.26
C VAL A 354 2.07 -11.54 1.18
N MET A 355 2.00 -10.81 0.06
CA MET A 355 1.14 -11.18 -1.06
C MET A 355 1.52 -12.54 -1.67
N ALA A 356 2.81 -12.87 -1.67
CA ALA A 356 3.33 -14.14 -2.19
C ALA A 356 2.92 -15.34 -1.35
N ASP A 357 2.91 -15.20 -0.02
CA ASP A 357 2.84 -16.33 0.90
C ASP A 357 1.49 -16.45 1.63
N CYS A 358 0.79 -15.35 1.85
CA CYS A 358 -0.40 -15.32 2.71
C CYS A 358 -1.61 -16.05 2.08
N ASP A 359 -2.27 -16.91 2.85
CA ASP A 359 -3.41 -17.72 2.39
C ASP A 359 -4.75 -16.95 2.45
N HIS A 360 -4.86 -15.93 3.31
CA HIS A 360 -6.07 -15.13 3.46
C HIS A 360 -5.80 -13.68 3.88
N GLY A 361 -6.74 -12.77 3.59
CA GLY A 361 -6.66 -11.38 4.02
C GLY A 361 -6.83 -10.40 2.86
N ALA A 362 -6.78 -9.11 3.20
CA ALA A 362 -7.01 -8.03 2.26
C ALA A 362 -5.68 -7.53 1.68
N VAL A 363 -5.52 -7.68 0.37
CA VAL A 363 -4.34 -7.27 -0.41
C VAL A 363 -4.30 -5.75 -0.60
N ALA A 364 -5.45 -5.17 -0.98
CA ALA A 364 -5.56 -3.75 -1.23
C ALA A 364 -6.96 -3.23 -0.91
N ARG A 365 -7.05 -2.02 -0.38
CA ARG A 365 -8.32 -1.30 -0.22
C ARG A 365 -8.50 -0.34 -1.40
N VAL A 366 -9.70 -0.32 -1.98
CA VAL A 366 -10.02 0.60 -3.07
C VAL A 366 -9.99 2.05 -2.58
N LYS A 367 -9.18 2.89 -3.25
CA LYS A 367 -9.10 4.35 -3.05
C LYS A 367 -10.04 5.08 -4.00
N ARG A 368 -10.09 4.63 -5.27
CA ARG A 368 -10.91 5.25 -6.33
C ARG A 368 -11.28 4.23 -7.40
N VAL A 369 -12.56 3.88 -7.50
CA VAL A 369 -13.08 3.05 -8.59
C VAL A 369 -13.10 3.83 -9.91
N ILE A 370 -12.57 3.24 -10.98
CA ILE A 370 -12.50 3.79 -12.34
C ILE A 370 -13.46 3.06 -13.27
N MET A 371 -13.43 1.73 -13.28
CA MET A 371 -14.28 0.88 -14.11
C MET A 371 -15.77 1.03 -13.75
N GLU A 372 -16.66 0.83 -14.72
CA GLU A 372 -18.09 0.84 -14.47
C GLU A 372 -18.54 -0.41 -13.73
N ARG A 373 -19.59 -0.25 -12.94
CA ARG A 373 -20.25 -1.38 -12.30
C ARG A 373 -20.84 -2.25 -13.39
N ASP A 374 -20.81 -3.56 -13.17
CA ASP A 374 -21.44 -4.55 -14.04
C ASP A 374 -20.84 -4.66 -15.45
N THR A 375 -19.68 -4.03 -15.70
CA THR A 375 -18.81 -4.34 -16.87
C THR A 375 -18.36 -5.81 -16.84
N TYR A 376 -18.13 -6.34 -15.65
CA TYR A 376 -17.95 -7.77 -15.38
C TYR A 376 -19.15 -8.28 -14.58
N PRO A 377 -19.63 -9.52 -14.80
CA PRO A 377 -20.79 -10.05 -14.09
C PRO A 377 -20.50 -10.33 -12.61
N ARG A 378 -21.55 -10.34 -11.79
CA ARG A 378 -21.48 -10.71 -10.37
C ARG A 378 -21.25 -12.21 -10.20
N LYS A 379 -19.98 -12.64 -10.24
CA LYS A 379 -19.60 -14.05 -10.01
C LYS A 379 -18.95 -14.30 -8.64
N TRP A 380 -18.86 -13.28 -7.79
CA TRP A 380 -18.34 -13.42 -6.43
C TRP A 380 -19.25 -14.35 -5.60
N GLY A 381 -18.66 -15.37 -4.97
CA GLY A 381 -19.39 -16.37 -4.18
C GLY A 381 -19.89 -17.61 -4.94
N LEU A 382 -19.45 -17.81 -6.19
CA LEU A 382 -19.67 -19.04 -6.98
C LEU A 382 -18.44 -19.98 -6.99
N GLY A 383 -17.36 -19.63 -6.27
CA GLY A 383 -16.19 -20.49 -6.17
C GLY A 383 -16.46 -21.75 -5.31
N PRO A 384 -15.65 -22.82 -5.46
CA PRO A 384 -15.91 -24.13 -4.81
C PRO A 384 -16.09 -24.02 -3.29
N MET A 385 -15.25 -23.24 -2.61
CA MET A 385 -15.36 -23.02 -1.16
C MET A 385 -16.55 -22.16 -0.76
N ALA A 386 -16.94 -21.17 -1.59
CA ALA A 386 -18.12 -20.36 -1.32
C ALA A 386 -19.41 -21.15 -1.53
N GLN A 387 -19.44 -22.05 -2.51
CA GLN A 387 -20.53 -23.01 -2.73
C GLN A 387 -20.58 -24.04 -1.60
N LYS A 388 -19.45 -24.63 -1.19
CA LYS A 388 -19.38 -25.52 -0.01
C LYS A 388 -19.87 -24.81 1.25
N LYS A 389 -19.42 -23.58 1.52
CA LYS A 389 -19.90 -22.80 2.66
C LYS A 389 -21.40 -22.54 2.59
N LYS A 390 -21.95 -22.20 1.42
CA LYS A 390 -23.40 -22.05 1.23
C LYS A 390 -24.15 -23.36 1.44
N ALA A 391 -23.60 -24.48 0.99
CA ALA A 391 -24.16 -25.81 1.19
C ALA A 391 -24.17 -26.20 2.67
N LEU A 392 -23.08 -25.94 3.41
CA LEU A 392 -22.98 -26.17 4.85
C LEU A 392 -23.95 -25.28 5.64
N VAL A 393 -24.11 -24.00 5.25
CA VAL A 393 -25.12 -23.11 5.84
C VAL A 393 -26.55 -23.59 5.53
N ALA A 394 -26.80 -24.08 4.31
CA ALA A 394 -28.10 -24.63 3.92
C ALA A 394 -28.40 -25.97 4.63
N ALA A 395 -27.37 -26.76 4.93
CA ALA A 395 -27.45 -28.00 5.70
C ALA A 395 -27.58 -27.76 7.22
N GLY A 396 -27.48 -26.51 7.69
CA GLY A 396 -27.55 -26.17 9.12
C GLY A 396 -26.27 -26.47 9.92
N GLU A 397 -25.23 -26.97 9.28
CA GLU A 397 -23.93 -27.33 9.89
C GLU A 397 -23.03 -26.10 10.12
N LEU A 398 -23.42 -24.93 9.62
CA LEU A 398 -22.71 -23.66 9.79
C LEU A 398 -23.72 -22.52 10.01
N THR A 399 -23.59 -21.74 11.08
CA THR A 399 -24.39 -20.52 11.26
C THR A 399 -23.96 -19.45 10.26
N LYS A 400 -24.86 -18.51 9.90
CA LYS A 400 -24.57 -17.40 8.97
C LYS A 400 -23.34 -16.56 9.39
N ASN A 401 -23.01 -16.58 10.69
CA ASN A 401 -21.85 -15.96 11.32
C ASN A 401 -20.95 -17.07 11.91
N ALA A 402 -20.16 -17.74 11.08
CA ALA A 402 -19.45 -18.95 11.48
C ALA A 402 -18.50 -18.76 12.68
N GLN A 403 -18.88 -19.30 13.84
CA GLN A 403 -18.00 -19.98 14.80
C GLN A 403 -18.29 -21.48 14.66
N TYR A 404 -17.26 -22.32 14.78
CA TYR A 404 -17.40 -23.78 14.73
C TYR A 404 -18.13 -24.30 15.98
N PRO A 405 -18.96 -25.35 15.88
CA PRO A 405 -19.39 -26.11 17.05
C PRO A 405 -18.27 -27.05 17.50
N THR A 406 -17.78 -26.90 18.72
CA THR A 406 -16.93 -27.89 19.40
C THR A 406 -17.82 -28.96 20.06
N PRO A 407 -17.48 -30.26 19.97
CA PRO A 407 -17.97 -31.26 20.91
C PRO A 407 -17.27 -31.05 22.25
N LEU A 408 -18.05 -30.97 23.33
CA LEU A 408 -17.54 -31.02 24.70
C LEU A 408 -17.06 -32.44 24.99
N ASP A 409 -15.77 -32.61 25.27
CA ASP A 409 -15.29 -33.66 26.16
C ASP A 409 -14.50 -33.00 27.28
N SER A 410 -14.92 -33.29 28.52
CA SER A 410 -14.47 -32.62 29.74
C SER A 410 -13.87 -33.66 30.67
N SER A 411 -12.56 -33.87 30.57
CA SER A 411 -11.80 -34.50 31.64
C SER A 411 -10.33 -34.12 31.57
N ASN A 412 -9.96 -33.07 32.30
CA ASN A 412 -8.74 -32.92 33.11
C ASN A 412 -8.42 -31.45 33.25
N ASN A 413 -8.62 -30.89 34.45
CA ASN A 413 -8.21 -29.52 34.75
C ASN A 413 -7.44 -29.52 36.08
N ASN A 414 -6.12 -29.32 35.98
CA ASN A 414 -5.26 -28.94 37.09
C ASN A 414 -4.63 -27.59 36.73
N GLY A 415 -5.26 -26.50 37.15
CA GLY A 415 -4.75 -25.13 37.00
C GLY A 415 -5.74 -24.11 37.55
N THR A 416 -5.28 -23.18 38.39
CA THR A 416 -6.04 -22.20 39.19
C THR A 416 -6.71 -21.07 38.38
N THR A 417 -7.12 -21.31 37.14
CA THR A 417 -7.83 -20.33 36.29
C THR A 417 -9.30 -20.70 36.15
N THR A 418 -10.19 -19.72 36.30
CA THR A 418 -11.64 -19.93 36.16
C THR A 418 -12.03 -19.83 34.69
N PRO A 419 -12.79 -20.78 34.13
CA PRO A 419 -13.33 -20.70 32.77
C PRO A 419 -14.11 -19.39 32.55
N ALA A 420 -14.00 -18.77 31.37
CA ALA A 420 -14.68 -17.51 31.06
C ALA A 420 -16.21 -17.56 31.28
N ALA A 421 -16.81 -18.75 31.08
CA ALA A 421 -18.25 -18.97 31.31
C ALA A 421 -18.65 -18.95 32.79
N ASP A 422 -17.76 -19.37 33.71
CA ASP A 422 -18.06 -19.48 35.14
C ASP A 422 -17.96 -18.12 35.86
N VAL A 423 -17.25 -17.14 35.28
CA VAL A 423 -17.12 -15.76 35.81
C VAL A 423 -18.44 -14.96 35.69
N ILE A 424 -19.44 -15.47 34.96
CA ILE A 424 -20.65 -14.72 34.54
C ILE A 424 -21.88 -15.02 35.43
N ALA A 425 -21.76 -15.89 36.45
CA ALA A 425 -22.90 -16.41 37.23
C ALA A 425 -23.76 -15.33 37.94
N SER A 426 -23.19 -14.18 38.31
CA SER A 426 -23.93 -12.99 38.76
C SER A 426 -23.17 -11.69 38.49
N ARG A 427 -23.84 -10.54 38.55
CA ARG A 427 -23.22 -9.22 38.39
C ARG A 427 -22.15 -8.97 39.46
N GLU A 428 -22.42 -9.38 40.70
CA GLU A 428 -21.50 -9.24 41.83
C GLU A 428 -20.25 -10.10 41.65
N ALA A 429 -20.41 -11.33 41.17
CA ALA A 429 -19.28 -12.22 40.86
C ALA A 429 -18.41 -11.68 39.71
N PHE A 430 -19.05 -11.16 38.65
CA PHE A 430 -18.36 -10.59 37.49
C PHE A 430 -17.56 -9.34 37.85
N VAL A 431 -18.16 -8.40 38.59
CA VAL A 431 -17.48 -7.17 39.04
C VAL A 431 -16.44 -7.50 40.11
N GLY A 432 -16.69 -8.46 41.00
CA GLY A 432 -15.72 -8.92 41.98
C GLY A 432 -14.46 -9.51 41.35
N ALA A 433 -14.60 -10.27 40.27
CA ALA A 433 -13.48 -10.89 39.56
C ALA A 433 -12.74 -9.92 38.61
N LEU A 434 -13.47 -9.03 37.92
CA LEU A 434 -12.92 -8.22 36.81
C LEU A 434 -12.82 -6.72 37.12
N GLY A 435 -13.29 -6.27 38.28
CA GLY A 435 -13.31 -4.86 38.67
C GLY A 435 -11.91 -4.22 38.74
N GLY A 436 -10.88 -5.02 39.02
CA GLY A 436 -9.47 -4.58 39.09
C GLY A 436 -8.72 -4.54 37.75
N ILE A 437 -9.32 -5.04 36.66
CA ILE A 437 -8.65 -5.14 35.35
C ILE A 437 -8.21 -3.76 34.84
N TYR A 438 -9.01 -2.73 35.08
CA TYR A 438 -8.71 -1.33 34.75
C TYR A 438 -8.30 -0.54 36.01
N GLU A 439 -7.48 -1.15 36.86
CA GLU A 439 -7.01 -0.58 38.13
C GLU A 439 -8.20 -0.29 39.08
N SER A 440 -8.23 0.87 39.76
CA SER A 440 -9.32 1.25 40.67
C SER A 440 -10.59 1.75 39.93
N SER A 441 -10.90 1.19 38.76
CA SER A 441 -12.04 1.58 37.92
C SER A 441 -13.04 0.43 37.69
N PRO A 442 -13.76 -0.03 38.74
CA PRO A 442 -14.71 -1.14 38.64
C PRO A 442 -15.88 -0.86 37.70
N TRP A 443 -16.19 0.43 37.46
CA TRP A 443 -17.24 0.87 36.52
C TRP A 443 -17.07 0.30 35.11
N VAL A 444 -15.84 -0.03 34.70
CA VAL A 444 -15.59 -0.65 33.38
C VAL A 444 -16.18 -2.06 33.33
N ALA A 445 -15.97 -2.86 34.38
CA ALA A 445 -16.57 -4.18 34.50
C ALA A 445 -18.09 -4.09 34.70
N GLU A 446 -18.56 -3.14 35.52
CA GLU A 446 -19.99 -2.92 35.76
C GLU A 446 -20.78 -2.61 34.47
N ARG A 447 -20.20 -1.80 33.58
CA ARG A 447 -20.81 -1.46 32.28
C ARG A 447 -20.59 -2.52 31.22
N ALA A 448 -19.52 -3.32 31.31
CA ALA A 448 -19.30 -4.43 30.40
C ALA A 448 -20.31 -5.56 30.63
N TYR A 449 -20.74 -5.76 31.89
CA TYR A 449 -21.74 -6.75 32.25
C TYR A 449 -23.07 -6.52 31.49
N GLY A 450 -23.59 -7.58 30.84
CA GLY A 450 -24.87 -7.53 30.12
C GLY A 450 -24.85 -6.95 28.71
N THR A 451 -23.68 -6.58 28.16
CA THR A 451 -23.56 -5.97 26.82
C THR A 451 -23.36 -6.97 25.67
N GLY A 452 -23.28 -8.27 25.95
CA GLY A 452 -23.16 -9.35 24.95
C GLY A 452 -22.69 -10.68 25.54
N ALA A 453 -22.63 -11.72 24.72
CA ALA A 453 -22.07 -13.02 25.10
C ALA A 453 -20.53 -12.90 25.25
N VAL A 454 -20.04 -13.12 26.46
CA VAL A 454 -18.59 -13.21 26.74
C VAL A 454 -18.18 -14.67 26.51
N GLU A 455 -17.89 -14.98 25.26
CA GLU A 455 -17.56 -16.36 24.84
C GLU A 455 -16.06 -16.65 24.96
N SER A 456 -15.23 -15.61 25.08
CA SER A 456 -13.77 -15.72 25.10
C SER A 456 -13.12 -14.48 25.75
N VAL A 457 -11.85 -14.58 26.17
CA VAL A 457 -11.07 -13.46 26.73
C VAL A 457 -10.90 -12.35 25.69
N THR A 458 -10.75 -12.68 24.42
CA THR A 458 -10.68 -11.69 23.32
C THR A 458 -11.97 -10.88 23.23
N THR A 459 -13.13 -11.54 23.30
CA THR A 459 -14.43 -10.84 23.25
C THR A 459 -14.68 -9.99 24.50
N LEU A 460 -14.24 -10.47 25.67
CA LEU A 460 -14.29 -9.73 26.93
C LEU A 460 -13.45 -8.45 26.86
N ALA A 461 -12.19 -8.58 26.45
CA ALA A 461 -11.27 -7.45 26.32
C ALA A 461 -11.78 -6.40 25.34
N ALA A 462 -12.31 -6.84 24.19
CA ALA A 462 -12.91 -5.95 23.20
C ALA A 462 -14.13 -5.20 23.76
N THR A 463 -14.94 -5.86 24.59
CA THR A 463 -16.11 -5.26 25.24
C THR A 463 -15.71 -4.22 26.26
N MET A 464 -14.79 -4.55 27.17
CA MET A 464 -14.28 -3.59 28.16
C MET A 464 -13.57 -2.40 27.50
N ARG A 465 -12.83 -2.63 26.42
CA ARG A 465 -12.23 -1.56 25.62
C ARG A 465 -13.28 -0.60 25.07
N ARG A 466 -14.37 -1.10 24.47
CA ARG A 466 -15.46 -0.26 23.96
C ARG A 466 -16.10 0.59 25.05
N VAL A 467 -16.26 0.04 26.25
CA VAL A 467 -16.79 0.76 27.42
C VAL A 467 -15.91 1.97 27.74
N VAL A 468 -14.59 1.80 27.78
CA VAL A 468 -13.64 2.90 28.03
C VAL A 468 -13.58 3.87 26.86
N ASP A 469 -13.53 3.38 25.62
CA ASP A 469 -13.48 4.23 24.42
C ASP A 469 -14.72 5.11 24.28
N ALA A 470 -15.89 4.62 24.71
CA ALA A 470 -17.16 5.36 24.73
C ALA A 470 -17.34 6.26 25.96
N ALA A 471 -16.49 6.14 26.99
CA ALA A 471 -16.59 6.95 28.21
C ALA A 471 -16.28 8.43 27.94
N THR A 472 -16.80 9.29 28.82
CA THR A 472 -16.56 10.73 28.76
C THR A 472 -15.08 11.05 29.02
N ASP A 473 -14.65 12.25 28.61
CA ASP A 473 -13.27 12.68 28.82
C ASP A 473 -12.88 12.79 30.30
N GLY A 474 -13.84 13.11 31.17
CA GLY A 474 -13.65 13.14 32.62
C GLY A 474 -13.42 11.73 33.18
N GLU A 475 -14.19 10.74 32.75
CA GLU A 475 -14.01 9.34 33.18
C GLU A 475 -12.70 8.75 32.67
N LYS A 476 -12.32 9.03 31.42
CA LYS A 476 -11.01 8.64 30.87
C LYS A 476 -9.87 9.26 31.66
N LEU A 477 -9.97 10.53 32.03
CA LEU A 477 -8.95 11.20 32.84
C LEU A 477 -8.89 10.64 34.26
N ALA A 478 -10.03 10.33 34.87
CA ALA A 478 -10.08 9.66 36.17
C ALA A 478 -9.45 8.26 36.12
N LEU A 479 -9.73 7.49 35.07
CA LEU A 479 -9.09 6.19 34.83
C LEU A 479 -7.56 6.31 34.70
N LEU A 480 -7.06 7.29 33.94
CA LEU A 480 -5.62 7.52 33.83
C LEU A 480 -5.00 7.91 35.18
N ASN A 481 -5.66 8.76 35.95
CA ASN A 481 -5.20 9.17 37.28
C ASN A 481 -5.26 8.06 38.34
N ALA A 482 -6.06 7.01 38.11
CA ALA A 482 -6.08 5.84 38.98
C ALA A 482 -4.79 4.98 38.86
N HIS A 483 -3.99 5.16 37.81
CA HIS A 483 -2.74 4.42 37.62
C HIS A 483 -1.60 5.03 38.46
N PRO A 484 -0.81 4.23 39.19
CA PRO A 484 0.32 4.75 39.96
C PRO A 484 1.47 5.19 39.06
N ASP A 485 2.32 6.09 39.58
CA ASP A 485 3.56 6.46 38.90
C ASP A 485 4.52 5.28 38.82
N LEU A 486 5.21 5.18 37.68
CA LEU A 486 6.30 4.23 37.53
C LEU A 486 7.44 4.55 38.50
N ALA A 487 8.05 3.49 39.04
CA ALA A 487 9.15 3.53 40.01
C ALA A 487 8.79 4.13 41.37
N THR A 488 7.52 4.16 41.77
CA THR A 488 7.08 4.66 43.09
C THR A 488 6.57 3.57 44.03
N LYS A 489 6.62 3.85 45.35
CA LYS A 489 6.15 2.92 46.41
C LYS A 489 4.62 2.87 46.55
N ALA A 490 3.87 3.76 45.89
CA ALA A 490 2.42 3.93 46.08
C ALA A 490 1.55 3.01 45.20
N ALA A 491 2.13 1.99 44.56
CA ALA A 491 1.43 1.07 43.66
C ALA A 491 0.67 -0.05 44.38
N THR A 492 -0.43 -0.51 43.77
CA THR A 492 -1.18 -1.73 44.15
C THR A 492 -0.26 -2.97 44.07
N ALA A 493 -0.63 -4.08 44.74
CA ALA A 493 0.20 -5.30 44.76
C ALA A 493 0.49 -5.84 43.36
N GLU A 494 -0.51 -5.79 42.47
CA GLU A 494 -0.42 -6.18 41.06
C GLU A 494 0.51 -5.25 40.26
N SER A 495 0.35 -3.93 40.40
CA SER A 495 1.22 -2.95 39.75
C SER A 495 2.69 -3.05 40.23
N ARG A 496 2.93 -3.39 41.51
CA ARG A 496 4.29 -3.67 42.02
C ARG A 496 4.90 -4.92 41.39
N ALA A 497 4.12 -5.98 41.19
CA ALA A 497 4.58 -7.19 40.52
C ALA A 497 4.89 -6.93 39.04
N GLU A 498 4.05 -6.17 38.34
CA GLU A 498 4.27 -5.75 36.95
C GLU A 498 5.56 -4.93 36.81
N GLN A 499 5.79 -3.94 37.68
CA GLN A 499 6.98 -3.09 37.63
C GLN A 499 8.28 -3.85 37.97
N ARG A 500 8.22 -4.84 38.86
CA ARG A 500 9.35 -5.70 39.20
C ARG A 500 9.87 -6.46 37.98
N SER A 501 8.97 -6.94 37.11
CA SER A 501 9.35 -7.67 35.89
C SER A 501 10.19 -6.84 34.91
N ALA A 502 10.11 -5.51 34.97
CA ALA A 502 10.91 -4.58 34.17
C ALA A 502 12.23 -4.14 34.84
N GLY A 503 12.52 -4.68 36.04
CA GLY A 503 13.71 -4.35 36.84
C GLY A 503 13.69 -2.95 37.46
N LEU A 504 12.50 -2.37 37.67
CA LEU A 504 12.34 -1.04 38.30
C LEU A 504 12.54 -1.08 39.83
N ASP A 505 12.66 -2.26 40.42
CA ASP A 505 13.04 -2.48 41.81
C ASP A 505 14.56 -2.37 42.06
N ALA A 506 15.35 -2.47 40.99
CA ALA A 506 16.81 -2.34 41.02
C ALA A 506 17.28 -1.08 40.27
N LEU A 507 16.74 0.08 40.64
CA LEU A 507 17.17 1.38 40.11
C LEU A 507 18.34 1.95 40.92
N THR A 508 19.35 2.47 40.23
CA THR A 508 20.40 3.27 40.87
C THR A 508 19.82 4.60 41.39
N PRO A 509 20.46 5.26 42.37
CA PRO A 509 20.00 6.57 42.86
C PRO A 509 19.83 7.62 41.75
N ALA A 510 20.72 7.61 40.74
CA ALA A 510 20.64 8.50 39.59
C ALA A 510 19.45 8.18 38.67
N GLU A 511 19.15 6.90 38.45
CA GLU A 511 17.97 6.48 37.68
C GLU A 511 16.68 6.83 38.42
N MET A 512 16.63 6.64 39.75
CA MET A 512 15.46 7.00 40.56
C MET A 512 15.16 8.50 40.48
N ALA A 513 16.17 9.35 40.69
CA ALA A 513 16.02 10.80 40.57
C ALA A 513 15.54 11.23 39.17
N ARG A 514 15.97 10.52 38.12
CA ARG A 514 15.52 10.76 36.75
C ARG A 514 14.06 10.38 36.53
N PHE A 515 13.60 9.26 37.11
CA PHE A 515 12.20 8.86 37.08
C PHE A 515 11.31 9.85 37.82
N GLU A 516 11.73 10.30 39.01
CA GLU A 516 11.01 11.32 39.78
C GLU A 516 10.85 12.63 38.97
N PHE A 517 11.94 13.15 38.41
CA PHE A 517 11.90 14.35 37.57
C PHE A 517 10.98 14.22 36.36
N LEU A 518 11.00 13.06 35.68
CA LEU A 518 10.16 12.82 34.51
C LEU A 518 8.68 12.63 34.88
N ASN A 519 8.38 11.95 35.99
CA ASN A 519 7.02 11.83 36.52
C ASN A 519 6.44 13.21 36.83
N ASP A 520 7.18 14.06 37.53
CA ASP A 520 6.74 15.43 37.89
C ASP A 520 6.50 16.29 36.64
N SER A 521 7.46 16.27 35.70
CA SER A 521 7.37 17.01 34.44
C SER A 521 6.17 16.57 33.61
N TYR A 522 5.92 15.27 33.55
CA TYR A 522 4.83 14.70 32.77
C TYR A 522 3.47 15.02 33.37
N LYS A 523 3.31 14.87 34.70
CA LYS A 523 2.08 15.25 35.40
C LYS A 523 1.76 16.73 35.28
N SER A 524 2.77 17.59 35.45
CA SER A 524 2.61 19.04 35.31
C SER A 524 2.08 19.43 33.94
N ARG A 525 2.51 18.72 32.89
CA ARG A 525 2.11 19.00 31.50
C ARG A 525 0.75 18.42 31.12
N PHE A 526 0.48 17.16 31.46
CA PHE A 526 -0.68 16.43 30.93
C PHE A 526 -1.81 16.24 31.95
N GLY A 527 -1.56 16.44 33.24
CA GLY A 527 -2.57 16.29 34.29
C GLY A 527 -2.92 14.84 34.64
N PHE A 528 -2.11 13.87 34.21
CA PHE A 528 -2.22 12.46 34.58
C PHE A 528 -0.83 11.76 34.59
N PRO A 529 -0.69 10.62 35.29
CA PRO A 529 0.53 9.82 35.34
C PRO A 529 0.98 9.26 33.98
N PHE A 530 2.28 9.04 33.82
CA PHE A 530 2.80 8.34 32.65
C PHE A 530 2.47 6.84 32.72
N VAL A 531 1.73 6.34 31.73
CA VAL A 531 1.32 4.92 31.67
C VAL A 531 2.04 4.21 30.53
N LEU A 532 2.59 3.03 30.83
CA LEU A 532 3.23 2.12 29.88
C LEU A 532 3.07 0.68 30.35
N ALA A 533 2.75 -0.25 29.43
CA ALA A 533 2.75 -1.68 29.73
C ALA A 533 4.20 -2.20 29.90
N VAL A 534 4.58 -2.56 31.13
CA VAL A 534 5.99 -2.81 31.50
C VAL A 534 6.44 -4.28 31.42
N ARG A 535 5.53 -5.27 31.32
CA ARG A 535 5.84 -6.71 31.42
C ARG A 535 6.93 -7.22 30.46
N ASN A 536 7.12 -6.55 29.31
CA ASN A 536 8.13 -6.88 28.31
C ASN A 536 9.03 -5.67 27.96
N ALA A 537 9.09 -4.67 28.84
CA ALA A 537 9.89 -3.46 28.63
C ALA A 537 11.16 -3.49 29.49
N THR A 538 12.28 -3.07 28.91
CA THR A 538 13.51 -2.85 29.68
C THR A 538 13.51 -1.46 30.30
N LYS A 539 14.23 -1.24 31.42
CA LYS A 539 14.46 0.10 31.99
C LYS A 539 14.80 1.16 30.94
N ARG A 540 15.68 0.82 29.99
CA ARG A 540 16.09 1.68 28.88
C ARG A 540 14.93 2.00 27.92
N ALA A 541 14.10 1.01 27.60
CA ALA A 541 12.92 1.22 26.76
C ALA A 541 11.88 2.13 27.44
N ILE A 542 11.69 1.95 28.75
CA ILE A 542 10.78 2.78 29.55
C ILE A 542 11.26 4.23 29.57
N LEU A 543 12.51 4.48 29.97
CA LEU A 543 13.09 5.83 29.99
C LEU A 543 13.05 6.50 28.61
N GLY A 544 13.44 5.77 27.55
CA GLY A 544 13.38 6.30 26.19
C GLY A 544 11.96 6.60 25.72
N ALA A 545 10.95 5.82 26.13
CA ALA A 545 9.55 6.13 25.86
C ALA A 545 9.12 7.39 26.62
N PHE A 546 9.52 7.52 27.88
CA PHE A 546 9.22 8.65 28.75
C PHE A 546 9.73 9.97 28.17
N GLU A 547 11.00 10.02 27.77
CA GLU A 547 11.66 11.21 27.18
C GLU A 547 11.06 11.65 25.85
N ARG A 548 10.62 10.69 25.01
CA ARG A 548 9.93 11.02 23.76
C ARG A 548 8.52 11.54 24.04
N ARG A 549 7.79 10.85 24.91
CA ARG A 549 6.36 11.10 25.16
C ARG A 549 6.09 12.34 26.00
N VAL A 550 7.02 12.75 26.85
CA VAL A 550 6.89 14.01 27.62
C VAL A 550 6.77 15.24 26.70
N ASN A 551 7.22 15.13 25.44
CA ASN A 551 7.20 16.21 24.47
C ASN A 551 6.01 16.15 23.49
N SER A 552 5.14 15.14 23.59
CA SER A 552 4.01 14.91 22.68
C SER A 552 2.90 15.95 22.80
N ASP A 553 2.06 16.01 21.76
CA ASP A 553 0.78 16.71 21.81
C ASP A 553 -0.17 16.07 22.86
N PRO A 554 -0.86 16.86 23.71
CA PRO A 554 -1.70 16.32 24.79
C PRO A 554 -2.80 15.34 24.35
N ASP A 555 -3.45 15.58 23.20
CA ASP A 555 -4.54 14.72 22.73
C ASP A 555 -3.99 13.38 22.21
N LEU A 556 -2.87 13.44 21.48
CA LEU A 556 -2.16 12.22 21.04
C LEU A 556 -1.63 11.42 22.23
N GLU A 557 -1.10 12.10 23.24
CA GLU A 557 -0.56 11.46 24.44
C GLU A 557 -1.65 10.79 25.29
N LYS A 558 -2.80 11.45 25.44
CA LYS A 558 -3.97 10.86 26.11
C LYS A 558 -4.44 9.59 25.39
N ALA A 559 -4.48 9.61 24.06
CA ALA A 559 -4.85 8.44 23.25
C ALA A 559 -3.82 7.29 23.39
N GLU A 560 -2.51 7.61 23.40
CA GLU A 560 -1.46 6.61 23.60
C GLU A 560 -1.52 6.02 25.03
N CYS A 561 -1.73 6.83 26.06
CA CYS A 561 -1.91 6.35 27.42
C CYS A 561 -3.10 5.39 27.55
N LEU A 562 -4.25 5.71 26.96
CA LEU A 562 -5.41 4.79 26.93
C LEU A 562 -5.07 3.49 26.20
N ALA A 563 -4.32 3.55 25.09
CA ALA A 563 -3.85 2.36 24.40
C ALA A 563 -2.93 1.48 25.28
N GLN A 564 -2.09 2.09 26.12
CA GLN A 564 -1.26 1.37 27.09
C GLN A 564 -2.10 0.75 28.22
N VAL A 565 -3.12 1.46 28.73
CA VAL A 565 -4.07 0.92 29.70
C VAL A 565 -4.77 -0.32 29.13
N HIS A 566 -5.19 -0.31 27.87
CA HIS A 566 -5.79 -1.50 27.24
C HIS A 566 -4.84 -2.69 27.15
N LYS A 567 -3.53 -2.46 26.96
CA LYS A 567 -2.52 -3.53 26.98
C LYS A 567 -2.34 -4.11 28.38
N ILE A 568 -2.33 -3.24 29.41
CA ILE A 568 -2.27 -3.66 30.81
C ILE A 568 -3.50 -4.51 31.15
N ALA A 569 -4.69 -4.01 30.82
CA ALA A 569 -5.95 -4.73 31.00
C ALA A 569 -5.94 -6.10 30.30
N TRP A 570 -5.41 -6.19 29.07
CA TRP A 570 -5.27 -7.45 28.35
C TRP A 570 -4.41 -8.47 29.12
N MET A 571 -3.24 -8.06 29.60
CA MET A 571 -2.34 -8.92 30.37
C MET A 571 -2.96 -9.40 31.70
N ARG A 572 -3.72 -8.52 32.36
CA ARG A 572 -4.47 -8.88 33.58
C ARG A 572 -5.58 -9.88 33.25
N LEU A 573 -6.36 -9.64 32.19
CA LEU A 573 -7.41 -10.57 31.74
C LEU A 573 -6.87 -11.97 31.45
N LEU A 574 -5.74 -12.09 30.74
CA LEU A 574 -5.09 -13.38 30.49
C LEU A 574 -4.61 -14.09 31.76
N SER A 575 -4.35 -13.33 32.83
CA SER A 575 -3.92 -13.88 34.12
C SER A 575 -5.11 -14.25 35.02
N THR A 576 -6.30 -13.69 34.76
CA THR A 576 -7.51 -13.88 35.57
C THR A 576 -8.51 -14.86 34.94
N VAL A 577 -8.59 -14.90 33.61
CA VAL A 577 -9.60 -15.67 32.86
C VAL A 577 -8.90 -16.64 31.91
N ALA A 578 -9.31 -17.90 31.96
CA ALA A 578 -8.80 -18.91 31.03
C ALA A 578 -9.20 -18.56 29.58
N PRO A 579 -8.24 -18.52 28.63
CA PRO A 579 -8.53 -18.32 27.22
C PRO A 579 -9.38 -19.45 26.63
N ALA A 580 -10.22 -19.14 25.65
CA ALA A 580 -10.93 -20.16 24.89
C ALA A 580 -9.93 -20.97 24.02
N PRO A 581 -10.04 -22.31 23.96
CA PRO A 581 -9.12 -23.18 23.22
C PRO A 581 -9.41 -23.12 21.71
N THR A 582 -9.19 -21.94 21.13
CA THR A 582 -9.51 -21.62 19.73
C THR A 582 -8.29 -21.20 18.93
N GLY A 583 -7.17 -20.91 19.61
CA GLY A 583 -5.94 -20.56 18.95
C GLY A 583 -5.27 -21.72 18.25
N LEU A 584 -4.36 -21.37 17.36
CA LEU A 584 -3.73 -22.28 16.44
C LEU A 584 -2.33 -21.76 16.10
N LEU A 585 -1.33 -22.62 16.20
CA LEU A 585 0.02 -22.34 15.71
C LEU A 585 0.29 -23.18 14.47
N THR A 586 0.74 -22.52 13.41
CA THR A 586 1.06 -23.16 12.12
C THR A 586 2.38 -22.62 11.58
N CYS A 587 3.03 -23.41 10.73
CA CYS A 587 4.27 -23.03 10.06
C CYS A 587 4.26 -23.54 8.61
N HIS A 588 4.90 -22.76 7.73
CA HIS A 588 5.17 -23.11 6.34
C HIS A 588 6.62 -22.74 6.04
N VAL A 589 7.38 -23.67 5.48
CA VAL A 589 8.78 -23.48 5.10
C VAL A 589 8.92 -23.55 3.59
N LEU A 590 9.53 -22.52 3.02
CA LEU A 590 9.81 -22.38 1.60
C LEU A 590 11.31 -22.40 1.33
N ASP A 591 11.70 -23.18 0.34
CA ASP A 591 13.06 -23.23 -0.20
C ASP A 591 13.20 -22.17 -1.30
N ALA A 592 13.77 -21.03 -0.92
CA ALA A 592 13.99 -19.89 -1.79
C ALA A 592 15.07 -20.16 -2.86
N ALA A 593 16.00 -21.08 -2.59
CA ALA A 593 17.08 -21.39 -3.53
C ALA A 593 16.55 -22.13 -4.75
N ASN A 594 15.56 -23.01 -4.55
CA ASN A 594 14.97 -23.83 -5.59
C ASN A 594 13.56 -23.36 -6.03
N GLY A 595 12.97 -22.40 -5.32
CA GLY A 595 11.62 -21.88 -5.63
C GLY A 595 10.51 -22.91 -5.36
N THR A 596 10.71 -23.79 -4.38
CA THR A 596 9.79 -24.88 -4.04
C THR A 596 9.45 -24.88 -2.55
N PRO A 597 8.37 -25.55 -2.11
CA PRO A 597 8.18 -25.83 -0.69
C PRO A 597 9.31 -26.70 -0.13
N ALA A 598 9.70 -26.44 1.12
CA ALA A 598 10.77 -27.16 1.77
C ALA A 598 10.27 -28.48 2.37
N ALA A 599 9.87 -29.41 1.51
CA ALA A 599 9.34 -30.71 1.93
C ALA A 599 10.40 -31.58 2.62
N GLY A 600 10.02 -32.23 3.73
CA GLY A 600 10.87 -33.14 4.49
C GLY A 600 11.87 -32.45 5.44
N MET A 601 11.72 -31.16 5.72
CA MET A 601 12.57 -30.44 6.66
C MET A 601 12.18 -30.77 8.11
N ALA A 602 13.15 -31.16 8.92
CA ALA A 602 12.98 -31.30 10.36
C ALA A 602 12.83 -29.93 11.02
N VAL A 603 11.89 -29.82 11.94
CA VAL A 603 11.58 -28.59 12.68
C VAL A 603 11.28 -28.93 14.14
N THR A 604 11.89 -28.21 15.07
CA THR A 604 11.65 -28.36 16.51
C THR A 604 10.98 -27.10 17.06
N LEU A 605 9.93 -27.26 17.86
CA LEU A 605 9.29 -26.19 18.63
C LEU A 605 9.68 -26.29 20.10
N ILE A 606 10.04 -25.17 20.70
CA ILE A 606 10.19 -25.02 22.15
C ILE A 606 9.05 -24.14 22.66
N THR A 607 8.28 -24.67 23.60
CA THR A 607 7.12 -24.03 24.21
C THR A 607 7.53 -23.14 25.41
N PRO A 608 6.64 -22.27 25.92
CA PRO A 608 6.98 -21.32 26.99
C PRO A 608 7.43 -21.98 28.31
N ASP A 609 6.95 -23.18 28.60
CA ASP A 609 7.35 -24.01 29.74
C ASP A 609 8.66 -24.79 29.50
N GLY A 610 9.24 -24.68 28.29
CA GLY A 610 10.49 -25.31 27.90
C GLY A 610 10.33 -26.72 27.31
N ALA A 611 9.11 -27.22 27.13
CA ALA A 611 8.90 -28.48 26.43
C ALA A 611 9.33 -28.38 24.95
N THR A 612 9.79 -29.50 24.41
CA THR A 612 10.33 -29.58 23.04
C THR A 612 9.50 -30.56 22.22
N LEU A 613 9.03 -30.12 21.05
CA LEU A 613 8.17 -30.88 20.14
C LEU A 613 8.82 -30.93 18.75
N ASP A 614 8.96 -32.13 18.18
CA ASP A 614 9.60 -32.32 16.87
C ASP A 614 8.57 -32.58 15.77
N PHE A 615 8.83 -32.00 14.60
CA PHE A 615 7.97 -32.07 13.43
C PHE A 615 8.80 -32.24 12.15
N VAL A 616 8.13 -32.68 11.08
CA VAL A 616 8.68 -32.72 9.72
C VAL A 616 7.69 -32.08 8.76
N THR A 617 8.17 -31.20 7.88
CA THR A 617 7.33 -30.54 6.88
C THR A 617 6.82 -31.53 5.83
N ASN A 618 5.55 -31.39 5.45
CA ASN A 618 4.91 -32.18 4.40
C ASN A 618 5.36 -31.78 2.98
N ASP A 619 4.77 -32.38 1.95
CA ASP A 619 5.10 -32.12 0.53
C ASP A 619 4.91 -30.65 0.10
N ASP A 620 4.05 -29.91 0.81
CA ASP A 620 3.83 -28.48 0.63
C ASP A 620 4.66 -27.64 1.62
N GLY A 621 5.69 -28.20 2.25
CA GLY A 621 6.57 -27.49 3.19
C GLY A 621 5.90 -27.09 4.51
N ARG A 622 4.72 -27.60 4.84
CA ARG A 622 3.91 -27.18 6.00
C ARG A 622 3.97 -28.17 7.16
N LEU A 623 3.80 -27.66 8.38
CA LEU A 623 3.64 -28.47 9.61
C LEU A 623 2.19 -28.79 9.98
N GLY A 624 1.20 -28.26 9.25
CA GLY A 624 -0.20 -28.38 9.67
C GLY A 624 -0.48 -27.60 10.96
N ARG A 625 -1.31 -28.18 11.86
CA ARG A 625 -1.66 -27.61 13.17
C ARG A 625 -0.62 -28.05 14.18
N ALA A 626 0.40 -27.23 14.41
CA ALA A 626 1.53 -27.58 15.27
C ALA A 626 1.17 -27.56 16.77
N LEU A 627 0.39 -26.55 17.18
CA LEU A 627 -0.29 -26.50 18.46
C LEU A 627 -1.71 -25.97 18.24
N GLU A 628 -2.65 -26.42 19.04
CA GLU A 628 -4.02 -25.91 18.99
C GLU A 628 -4.70 -25.97 20.35
N GLY A 629 -5.73 -25.14 20.49
CA GLY A 629 -6.59 -25.21 21.66
C GLY A 629 -5.85 -24.94 22.96
N ALA A 630 -5.99 -25.85 23.93
CA ALA A 630 -5.40 -25.72 25.25
C ALA A 630 -3.87 -25.83 25.25
N ASP A 631 -3.28 -26.49 24.24
CA ASP A 631 -1.82 -26.64 24.14
C ASP A 631 -1.14 -25.38 23.58
N PHE A 632 -1.93 -24.38 23.16
CA PHE A 632 -1.44 -23.11 22.64
C PHE A 632 -1.65 -21.97 23.62
N GLU A 633 -0.66 -21.76 24.47
CA GLU A 633 -0.67 -20.74 25.52
C GLU A 633 -0.05 -19.41 25.06
N TRP A 634 -0.28 -18.36 25.85
CA TRP A 634 0.45 -17.10 25.68
C TRP A 634 1.87 -17.27 26.20
N GLY A 635 2.84 -16.62 25.56
CA GLY A 635 4.24 -16.74 25.99
C GLY A 635 5.24 -16.63 24.86
N ARG A 636 6.48 -17.02 25.16
CA ARG A 636 7.61 -16.98 24.23
C ARG A 636 7.88 -18.39 23.70
N TYR A 637 7.82 -18.54 22.39
CA TYR A 637 8.10 -19.78 21.69
C TYR A 637 9.38 -19.65 20.85
N GLU A 638 10.03 -20.77 20.57
CA GLU A 638 11.18 -20.84 19.66
C GLU A 638 11.00 -21.97 18.65
N TRP A 639 10.96 -21.61 17.37
CA TRP A 639 11.15 -22.58 16.29
C TRP A 639 12.63 -22.80 16.04
N ARG A 640 13.03 -24.03 15.74
CA ARG A 640 14.35 -24.39 15.21
C ARG A 640 14.17 -25.16 13.91
N PHE A 641 14.63 -24.57 12.82
CA PHE A 641 14.58 -25.19 11.50
C PHE A 641 15.93 -25.78 11.15
N HIS A 642 15.99 -27.08 10.87
CA HIS A 642 17.24 -27.80 10.55
C HIS A 642 17.57 -27.64 9.05
N VAL A 643 18.02 -26.43 8.69
CA VAL A 643 18.24 -25.98 7.30
C VAL A 643 19.45 -26.67 6.66
N GLY A 644 20.55 -26.82 7.41
CA GLY A 644 21.79 -27.43 6.95
C GLY A 644 21.58 -28.89 6.55
N GLU A 645 20.92 -29.67 7.41
CA GLU A 645 20.56 -31.07 7.14
C GLU A 645 19.68 -31.18 5.89
N TYR A 646 18.65 -30.36 5.79
CA TYR A 646 17.73 -30.32 4.64
C TYR A 646 18.45 -30.08 3.30
N PHE A 647 19.32 -29.08 3.22
CA PHE A 647 20.03 -28.75 1.97
C PHE A 647 21.16 -29.75 1.66
N THR A 648 21.76 -30.37 2.69
CA THR A 648 22.71 -31.47 2.50
C THR A 648 22.02 -32.67 1.86
N ALA A 649 20.86 -33.08 2.38
CA ALA A 649 20.09 -34.22 1.87
C ALA A 649 19.60 -34.03 0.42
N ARG A 650 19.35 -32.78 0.01
CA ARG A 650 18.96 -32.42 -1.36
C ARG A 650 20.13 -32.33 -2.36
N GLY A 651 21.37 -32.59 -1.93
CA GLY A 651 22.56 -32.54 -2.80
C GLY A 651 23.06 -31.12 -3.11
N GLY A 652 22.71 -30.12 -2.30
CA GLY A 652 23.27 -28.78 -2.41
C GLY A 652 24.77 -28.76 -2.06
N VAL A 653 25.57 -28.01 -2.82
CA VAL A 653 27.00 -27.81 -2.48
C VAL A 653 27.07 -26.85 -1.29
N LEU A 654 27.14 -27.42 -0.09
CA LEU A 654 27.40 -26.70 1.15
C LEU A 654 28.90 -26.77 1.50
N PRO A 655 29.47 -25.76 2.18
CA PRO A 655 30.81 -25.86 2.75
C PRO A 655 30.84 -26.92 3.84
N ALA A 656 32.05 -27.37 4.25
CA ALA A 656 32.23 -28.33 5.34
C ALA A 656 31.58 -27.88 6.67
N THR A 657 31.35 -26.58 6.83
CA THR A 657 30.51 -26.00 7.88
C THR A 657 29.41 -25.18 7.20
N PRO A 658 28.12 -25.57 7.29
CA PRO A 658 27.03 -24.82 6.69
C PRO A 658 26.97 -23.39 7.23
N PHE A 659 26.70 -22.41 6.37
CA PHE A 659 26.52 -21.03 6.80
C PHE A 659 25.25 -20.85 7.64
N LEU A 660 24.14 -21.50 7.23
CA LEU A 660 22.94 -21.69 8.03
C LEU A 660 22.76 -23.18 8.31
N ASP A 661 23.06 -23.60 9.53
CA ASP A 661 22.86 -24.98 9.99
C ASP A 661 21.46 -25.14 10.62
N VAL A 662 21.25 -24.56 11.81
CA VAL A 662 19.94 -24.47 12.44
C VAL A 662 19.53 -23.00 12.52
N VAL A 663 18.32 -22.69 12.05
CA VAL A 663 17.76 -21.33 12.11
C VAL A 663 16.77 -21.23 13.27
N PRO A 664 17.10 -20.53 14.37
CA PRO A 664 16.18 -20.28 15.47
C PRO A 664 15.30 -19.04 15.20
N ILE A 665 13.98 -19.17 15.36
CA ILE A 665 13.03 -18.06 15.33
C ILE A 665 12.31 -18.00 16.66
N VAL A 666 12.64 -16.96 17.44
CA VAL A 666 12.01 -16.72 18.73
C VAL A 666 10.91 -15.68 18.58
N PHE A 667 9.68 -16.03 18.96
CA PHE A 667 8.49 -15.20 18.77
C PHE A 667 7.58 -15.21 20.00
N GLY A 668 6.80 -14.14 20.15
CA GLY A 668 5.84 -13.98 21.23
C GLY A 668 4.40 -14.21 20.77
N VAL A 669 3.66 -14.99 21.55
CA VAL A 669 2.22 -15.16 21.43
C VAL A 669 1.56 -14.34 22.53
N ASP A 670 0.79 -13.33 22.11
CA ASP A 670 0.08 -12.40 22.98
C ASP A 670 -1.41 -12.71 23.05
N ASN A 671 -1.98 -13.34 22.02
CA ASN A 671 -3.36 -13.82 22.03
C ASN A 671 -3.44 -15.33 21.75
N PRO A 672 -3.60 -16.18 22.78
CA PRO A 672 -3.71 -17.63 22.62
C PRO A 672 -5.04 -18.09 22.02
N GLU A 673 -6.01 -17.18 21.78
CA GLU A 673 -7.25 -17.48 21.06
C GLU A 673 -7.15 -17.19 19.56
N ALA A 674 -6.01 -16.65 19.10
CA ALA A 674 -5.81 -16.28 17.70
C ALA A 674 -4.99 -17.33 16.94
N HIS A 675 -5.11 -17.29 15.60
CA HIS A 675 -4.22 -18.03 14.72
C HIS A 675 -2.89 -17.29 14.57
N TYR A 676 -1.79 -18.01 14.82
CA TYR A 676 -0.42 -17.59 14.58
C TYR A 676 0.17 -18.44 13.46
N HIS A 677 0.58 -17.78 12.38
CA HIS A 677 1.35 -18.41 11.31
C HIS A 677 2.77 -17.84 11.33
N VAL A 678 3.78 -18.69 11.54
CA VAL A 678 5.19 -18.28 11.62
C VAL A 678 6.00 -19.03 10.56
N PRO A 679 6.00 -18.56 9.29
CA PRO A 679 6.70 -19.24 8.22
C PRO A 679 8.20 -18.94 8.20
N LEU A 680 8.92 -19.77 7.45
CA LEU A 680 10.33 -19.56 7.12
C LEU A 680 10.52 -19.61 5.61
N LEU A 681 11.12 -18.57 5.03
CA LEU A 681 11.67 -18.62 3.67
C LEU A 681 13.18 -18.69 3.79
N CYS A 682 13.80 -19.79 3.35
CA CYS A 682 15.23 -20.03 3.54
C CYS A 682 15.94 -20.50 2.28
N SER A 683 17.23 -20.22 2.24
CA SER A 683 18.24 -20.78 1.34
C SER A 683 19.43 -21.24 2.19
N PRO A 684 20.47 -21.85 1.59
CA PRO A 684 21.71 -22.15 2.33
C PRO A 684 22.40 -20.96 3.01
N TRP A 685 22.11 -19.73 2.55
CA TRP A 685 22.89 -18.53 2.89
C TRP A 685 22.09 -17.43 3.58
N THR A 686 20.77 -17.47 3.48
CA THR A 686 19.89 -16.43 4.00
C THR A 686 18.53 -17.01 4.34
N PHE A 687 17.86 -16.38 5.30
CA PHE A 687 16.50 -16.71 5.67
C PHE A 687 15.70 -15.43 5.98
N SER A 688 14.38 -15.53 5.88
CA SER A 688 13.44 -14.51 6.33
C SER A 688 12.22 -15.15 6.96
N THR A 689 11.59 -14.43 7.89
CA THR A 689 10.38 -14.85 8.58
C THR A 689 9.51 -13.63 8.85
N TYR A 690 8.23 -13.87 9.15
CA TYR A 690 7.27 -12.84 9.54
C TYR A 690 6.14 -13.48 10.36
N ARG A 691 5.24 -12.68 10.93
CA ARG A 691 3.99 -13.17 11.51
C ARG A 691 2.90 -13.10 10.44
N GLY A 692 2.50 -14.25 9.90
CA GLY A 692 1.31 -14.38 9.07
C GLY A 692 0.05 -14.21 9.92
N SER A 693 -0.88 -13.41 9.39
CA SER A 693 -2.20 -13.16 9.98
C SER A 693 -3.18 -14.23 9.60
#